data_AF-A0A845ZIG5-F1
#
_entry.id   AF-A0A845ZIG5-F1
#
_cell.length_a   1.000
_cell.length_b   1.000
_cell.length_c   1.000
_cell.angle_alpha   90.00
_cell.angle_beta   90.00
_cell.angle_gamma   90.00
#
_symmetry.space_group_name_H-M   'P 1'
#
loop_
_entity.id
_entity.type
_entity.pdbx_description
1 polymer ?
#
loop_
_entity_poly.entity_id
_entity_poly.type
_entity_poly.pdbx_seq_one_letter_code
_entity_poly.pdbx_strand_id
1 'polypeptide(L)'
;MASPTLKTGQHREGSWYFPLRLNLVLPLVTRRCVAALLEVSLVTTSALLPYGIGLYAEKYSKAEPVPLNPVLGATQNAIAKTLAYPRLQLTKRVTPLTNFFWCASLVMPVGVTLWQLYLLGKTGQTTPKGWFGVRVVTASGKPPGLIGAVWREAVGRWGLPLGSAYLLWRYTGAFPDLLILLGLAGLMLLAESFCSVLNPQHRSLHDYIAGTYVSDSSRLLLPYWSSFESSPTPEYEEVELEEETDGQWSNHQEATSGYRSATVNPITLISLSQQHSPNLWLWMRRHPGLTLLIVTFGGMGSVLGTFVGTQIYIQSQANWRAFNQQKNEVFLTLVKQLSSTDSTAQEKRLGSILALGRIDDHRAVPFLVDLLGQENTPSLIDTLQQTLVSKGVQPLPHLRILNQSLANDQKTLTREGKPGVGGVLAVRHRATKQAISKILTIYDGQVHNANLSYINLSKVNQGYGYFNPILDNLNLSGINFRYANLSGANLQGSRFYGPGEDQHFGTFDDWVSDFSGADLRAVNLTGAILDNVLMNRTNLIGATLNRARFYNSSLIGANLSSAQLINADFRRAILENASLTGANLGEAKFSLSSLHGARLGKVSAVRSDFSSADLSQSSWQGANLSRANLSNANLKNVDFNSTQLVGANLRNAKLYNAKLRYANLSAADLRGANLAGADFKGVTFAMAKQTKANQFITLPPPKSNLARIKGVDFANVKNLDEQQLRYICTYGGLHPRCL
;
A
#
# COMPACT_ATOMS: atom_id res chain seq x y z
N MET A 1 -20.81 -68.21 -25.87
CA MET A 1 -21.40 -68.92 -24.70
C MET A 1 -20.78 -68.32 -23.42
N ALA A 2 -21.35 -68.59 -22.25
CA ALA A 2 -21.11 -67.81 -21.04
C ALA A 2 -20.28 -68.53 -19.96
N SER A 3 -19.59 -67.74 -19.13
CA SER A 3 -19.09 -68.11 -17.78
C SER A 3 -17.90 -69.11 -17.75
N PRO A 4 -17.19 -69.31 -16.61
CA PRO A 4 -17.44 -68.76 -15.26
C PRO A 4 -16.21 -68.18 -14.48
N THR A 5 -16.52 -67.60 -13.32
CA THR A 5 -15.73 -67.51 -12.05
C THR A 5 -14.40 -66.74 -11.95
N LEU A 6 -14.40 -65.81 -10.98
CA LEU A 6 -13.21 -65.28 -10.25
C LEU A 6 -12.93 -66.12 -8.99
N LYS A 7 -11.66 -66.21 -8.57
CA LYS A 7 -11.26 -65.95 -7.16
C LYS A 7 -9.75 -65.73 -6.95
N THR A 8 -9.45 -64.79 -6.05
CA THR A 8 -8.25 -64.65 -5.20
C THR A 8 -6.83 -64.73 -5.82
N GLY A 9 -6.19 -63.55 -5.92
CA GLY A 9 -4.73 -63.39 -5.91
C GLY A 9 -4.35 -62.23 -4.96
N GLN A 10 -3.19 -62.30 -4.31
CA GLN A 10 -2.77 -61.32 -3.29
C GLN A 10 -2.28 -59.99 -3.91
N HIS A 11 -2.57 -58.86 -3.25
CA HIS A 11 -1.79 -57.63 -3.43
C HIS A 11 -1.35 -57.07 -2.07
N ARG A 12 -0.04 -56.84 -1.93
CA ARG A 12 0.55 -56.07 -0.83
C ARG A 12 0.58 -54.60 -1.23
N GLU A 13 -0.13 -53.73 -0.51
CA GLU A 13 0.11 -52.28 -0.58
C GLU A 13 1.11 -51.86 0.49
N GLY A 14 2.32 -51.48 0.07
CA GLY A 14 3.38 -51.00 0.95
C GLY A 14 3.17 -49.54 1.35
N SER A 15 2.52 -49.30 2.49
CA SER A 15 2.38 -47.95 3.04
C SER A 15 3.68 -47.48 3.72
N TRP A 16 4.29 -46.43 3.18
CA TRP A 16 5.53 -45.82 3.69
C TRP A 16 5.28 -44.98 4.95
N TYR A 17 4.92 -45.64 6.05
CA TYR A 17 4.95 -45.01 7.37
C TYR A 17 6.39 -44.90 7.87
N PHE A 18 6.87 -43.66 8.05
CA PHE A 18 8.00 -43.36 8.94
C PHE A 18 7.45 -43.13 10.36
N PRO A 19 7.61 -44.06 11.31
CA PRO A 19 7.12 -43.89 12.67
C PRO A 19 8.18 -43.17 13.52
N LEU A 20 8.13 -41.84 13.57
CA LEU A 20 8.81 -41.07 14.61
C LEU A 20 8.19 -41.44 15.98
N ARG A 21 8.76 -42.46 16.65
CA ARG A 21 8.29 -43.00 17.94
C ARG A 21 8.58 -42.06 19.12
N LEU A 22 8.05 -40.82 19.06
CA LEU A 22 8.09 -39.83 20.15
C LEU A 22 6.91 -39.95 21.14
N ASN A 23 5.98 -40.89 20.89
CA ASN A 23 4.68 -41.01 21.56
C ASN A 23 4.69 -41.40 23.06
N LEU A 24 5.84 -41.67 23.69
CA LEU A 24 5.91 -42.42 24.95
C LEU A 24 6.57 -41.72 26.16
N VAL A 25 7.17 -40.53 26.01
CA VAL A 25 7.94 -39.87 27.10
C VAL A 25 7.44 -38.46 27.44
N LEU A 26 6.76 -37.78 26.51
CA LEU A 26 6.39 -36.37 26.67
C LEU A 26 4.95 -36.18 27.18
N PRO A 27 4.70 -35.25 28.14
CA PRO A 27 3.35 -34.85 28.55
C PRO A 27 2.44 -34.45 27.38
N LEU A 28 1.12 -34.66 27.51
CA LEU A 28 0.16 -34.33 26.46
C LEU A 28 0.19 -32.84 26.08
N VAL A 29 0.45 -31.96 27.06
CA VAL A 29 0.59 -30.50 26.83
C VAL A 29 1.82 -30.19 25.98
N THR A 30 2.98 -30.78 26.24
CA THR A 30 4.18 -30.52 25.41
C THR A 30 4.03 -31.12 24.02
N ARG A 31 3.40 -32.30 23.88
CA ARG A 31 3.03 -32.88 22.57
C ARG A 31 2.05 -32.00 21.79
N ARG A 32 1.05 -31.40 22.46
CA ARG A 32 0.15 -30.40 21.89
C ARG A 32 0.91 -29.16 21.40
N CYS A 33 1.85 -28.63 22.18
CA CYS A 33 2.66 -27.47 21.81
C CYS A 33 3.63 -27.74 20.65
N VAL A 34 4.32 -28.89 20.63
CA VAL A 34 5.23 -29.25 19.51
C VAL A 34 4.44 -29.49 18.22
N ALA A 35 3.31 -30.18 18.28
CA ALA A 35 2.41 -30.31 17.12
C ALA A 35 1.90 -28.94 16.64
N ALA A 36 1.52 -28.06 17.56
CA ALA A 36 1.07 -26.69 17.24
C ALA A 36 2.17 -25.84 16.57
N LEU A 37 3.42 -25.92 17.03
CA LEU A 37 4.55 -25.24 16.41
C LEU A 37 4.82 -25.77 14.99
N LEU A 38 4.78 -27.09 14.80
CA LEU A 38 4.98 -27.71 13.49
C LEU A 38 3.84 -27.44 12.49
N GLU A 39 2.60 -27.28 12.95
CA GLU A 39 1.49 -26.79 12.12
C GLU A 39 1.79 -25.40 11.57
N VAL A 40 2.22 -24.47 12.44
CA VAL A 40 2.59 -23.11 12.05
C VAL A 40 3.80 -23.13 11.12
N SER A 41 4.85 -23.90 11.44
CA SER A 41 6.05 -24.03 10.61
C SER A 41 5.76 -24.61 9.22
N LEU A 42 4.82 -25.55 9.09
CA LEU A 42 4.44 -26.11 7.79
C LEU A 42 3.74 -25.05 6.92
N VAL A 43 2.84 -24.26 7.52
CA VAL A 43 2.14 -23.18 6.80
C VAL A 43 3.11 -22.05 6.43
N THR A 44 3.97 -21.59 7.35
CA THR A 44 4.91 -20.50 7.06
C THR A 44 6.00 -20.89 6.06
N THR A 45 6.57 -22.10 6.15
CA THR A 45 7.54 -22.57 5.15
C THR A 45 6.92 -22.71 3.76
N SER A 46 5.65 -23.11 3.65
CA SER A 46 4.93 -23.17 2.35
C SER A 46 4.75 -21.81 1.67
N ALA A 47 4.83 -20.70 2.42
CA ALA A 47 4.87 -19.34 1.88
C ALA A 47 6.32 -18.87 1.62
N LEU A 48 7.17 -18.97 2.65
CA LEU A 48 8.52 -18.39 2.66
C LEU A 48 9.45 -19.04 1.62
N LEU A 49 9.33 -20.35 1.38
CA LEU A 49 10.18 -21.08 0.45
C LEU A 49 9.98 -20.61 -1.00
N PRO A 50 8.77 -20.59 -1.58
CA PRO A 50 8.58 -20.00 -2.91
C PRO A 50 8.85 -18.49 -2.92
N TYR A 51 8.49 -17.73 -1.88
CA TYR A 51 8.80 -16.28 -1.83
C TYR A 51 10.31 -15.99 -1.94
N GLY A 52 11.14 -16.75 -1.20
CA GLY A 52 12.60 -16.66 -1.22
C GLY A 52 13.21 -17.06 -2.57
N ILE A 53 12.67 -18.09 -3.23
CA ILE A 53 13.07 -18.44 -4.60
C ILE A 53 12.71 -17.30 -5.57
N GLY A 54 11.55 -16.64 -5.39
CA GLY A 54 11.16 -15.47 -6.17
C GLY A 54 12.11 -14.28 -6.03
N LEU A 55 12.62 -14.01 -4.81
CA LEU A 55 13.65 -13.00 -4.55
C LEU A 55 15.01 -13.37 -5.15
N TYR A 56 15.41 -14.65 -5.08
CA TYR A 56 16.63 -15.13 -5.73
C TYR A 56 16.53 -14.97 -7.26
N ALA A 57 15.39 -15.34 -7.85
CA ALA A 57 15.12 -15.12 -9.27
C ALA A 57 15.13 -13.62 -9.65
N GLU A 58 14.59 -12.74 -8.79
CA GLU A 58 14.61 -11.28 -9.02
C GLU A 58 16.05 -10.73 -9.08
N LYS A 59 16.94 -11.26 -8.23
CA LYS A 59 18.33 -10.78 -8.10
C LYS A 59 19.29 -11.36 -9.14
N TYR A 60 19.07 -12.58 -9.62
CA TYR A 60 20.04 -13.33 -10.44
C TYR A 60 19.57 -13.71 -11.86
N SER A 61 18.28 -13.59 -12.19
CA SER A 61 17.80 -13.85 -13.54
C SER A 61 18.15 -12.71 -14.51
N LYS A 62 18.37 -13.07 -15.79
CA LYS A 62 18.62 -12.14 -16.90
C LYS A 62 17.38 -11.93 -17.79
N ALA A 63 16.22 -12.47 -17.40
CA ALA A 63 14.98 -12.34 -18.15
C ALA A 63 14.41 -10.91 -18.13
N GLU A 64 13.70 -10.51 -19.19
CA GLU A 64 13.15 -9.15 -19.29
C GLU A 64 12.10 -8.85 -18.20
N PRO A 65 12.09 -7.63 -17.60
CA PRO A 65 11.15 -7.29 -16.53
C PRO A 65 9.70 -7.08 -17.03
N VAL A 66 8.82 -7.99 -16.61
CA VAL A 66 7.37 -7.96 -16.83
C VAL A 66 6.66 -7.21 -15.69
N PRO A 67 5.43 -6.67 -15.91
CA PRO A 67 4.63 -6.13 -14.80
C PRO A 67 4.29 -7.22 -13.76
N LEU A 68 4.12 -6.81 -12.52
CA LEU A 68 3.62 -7.66 -11.44
C LEU A 68 2.22 -8.21 -11.79
N ASN A 69 1.95 -9.48 -11.46
CA ASN A 69 0.64 -10.10 -11.65
C ASN A 69 -0.47 -9.27 -10.95
N PRO A 70 -1.63 -9.00 -11.58
CA PRO A 70 -2.68 -8.16 -10.98
C PRO A 70 -3.24 -8.72 -9.67
N VAL A 71 -3.25 -10.04 -9.48
CA VAL A 71 -3.65 -10.66 -8.19
C VAL A 71 -2.62 -10.36 -7.11
N LEU A 72 -1.32 -10.51 -7.40
CA LEU A 72 -0.25 -10.12 -6.47
C LEU A 72 -0.32 -8.63 -6.12
N GLY A 73 -0.55 -7.77 -7.12
CA GLY A 73 -0.74 -6.34 -6.91
C GLY A 73 -1.95 -6.03 -6.03
N ALA A 74 -3.10 -6.69 -6.26
CA ALA A 74 -4.29 -6.51 -5.45
C ALA A 74 -4.07 -6.98 -3.99
N THR A 75 -3.51 -8.17 -3.80
CA THR A 75 -3.19 -8.71 -2.46
C THR A 75 -2.15 -7.84 -1.74
N GLN A 76 -1.10 -7.38 -2.42
CA GLN A 76 -0.12 -6.46 -1.85
C GLN A 76 -0.75 -5.13 -1.43
N ASN A 77 -1.63 -4.54 -2.25
CA ASN A 77 -2.34 -3.32 -1.89
C ASN A 77 -3.31 -3.54 -0.71
N ALA A 78 -3.98 -4.70 -0.63
CA ALA A 78 -4.87 -5.03 0.49
C ALA A 78 -4.10 -5.20 1.80
N ILE A 79 -2.98 -5.95 1.79
CA ILE A 79 -2.09 -6.11 2.95
C ILE A 79 -1.49 -4.76 3.35
N ALA A 80 -1.05 -3.94 2.38
CA ALA A 80 -0.55 -2.60 2.66
C ALA A 80 -1.63 -1.69 3.26
N LYS A 81 -2.89 -1.80 2.82
CA LYS A 81 -4.03 -1.06 3.42
C LYS A 81 -4.31 -1.49 4.86
N THR A 82 -4.29 -2.78 5.17
CA THR A 82 -4.58 -3.26 6.53
C THR A 82 -3.40 -3.06 7.50
N LEU A 83 -2.16 -3.11 7.01
CA LEU A 83 -0.94 -2.99 7.80
C LEU A 83 -0.26 -1.61 7.69
N ALA A 84 -0.89 -0.64 7.02
CA ALA A 84 -0.34 0.69 6.73
C ALA A 84 1.09 0.70 6.18
N TYR A 85 1.43 -0.34 5.40
CA TYR A 85 2.80 -0.55 4.93
C TYR A 85 3.13 0.41 3.77
N PRO A 86 4.29 1.10 3.79
CA PRO A 86 4.69 2.04 2.75
C PRO A 86 4.58 1.46 1.33
N ARG A 87 4.00 2.25 0.42
CA ARG A 87 3.72 1.81 -0.96
C ARG A 87 4.99 1.72 -1.81
N LEU A 88 5.77 0.67 -1.62
CA LEU A 88 7.02 0.37 -2.33
C LEU A 88 6.80 0.17 -3.84
N GLN A 89 6.84 1.29 -4.56
CA GLN A 89 6.88 1.45 -6.03
C GLN A 89 5.67 0.89 -6.80
N LEU A 90 4.75 1.80 -7.15
CA LEU A 90 3.59 1.57 -8.04
C LEU A 90 3.91 0.94 -9.41
N THR A 91 5.18 0.91 -9.82
CA THR A 91 5.64 0.41 -11.12
C THR A 91 6.72 -0.67 -11.00
N LYS A 92 6.77 -1.42 -9.88
CA LYS A 92 7.74 -2.52 -9.74
C LYS A 92 7.50 -3.59 -10.82
N ARG A 93 8.42 -3.65 -11.78
CA ARG A 93 8.54 -4.77 -12.74
C ARG A 93 9.41 -5.86 -12.12
N VAL A 94 9.08 -7.11 -12.39
CA VAL A 94 9.75 -8.30 -11.85
C VAL A 94 10.01 -9.32 -12.94
N THR A 95 10.81 -10.33 -12.66
CA THR A 95 11.07 -11.40 -13.63
C THR A 95 9.84 -12.32 -13.74
N PRO A 96 9.63 -13.03 -14.87
CA PRO A 96 8.52 -13.98 -15.00
C PRO A 96 8.52 -15.07 -13.93
N LEU A 97 9.71 -15.54 -13.53
CA LEU A 97 9.88 -16.52 -12.44
C LEU A 97 9.50 -15.92 -11.08
N THR A 98 9.88 -14.67 -10.81
CA THR A 98 9.49 -13.96 -9.57
C THR A 98 7.96 -13.87 -9.46
N ASN A 99 7.27 -13.51 -10.56
CA ASN A 99 5.80 -13.53 -10.62
C ASN A 99 5.22 -14.92 -10.29
N PHE A 100 5.72 -15.98 -10.94
CA PHE A 100 5.24 -17.35 -10.71
C PHE A 100 5.43 -17.80 -9.25
N PHE A 101 6.63 -17.62 -8.70
CA PHE A 101 6.93 -18.06 -7.33
C PHE A 101 6.22 -17.22 -6.27
N TRP A 102 6.00 -15.92 -6.49
CA TRP A 102 5.17 -15.12 -5.56
C TRP A 102 3.69 -15.50 -5.65
N CYS A 103 3.15 -15.84 -6.82
CA CYS A 103 1.81 -16.43 -6.92
C CYS A 103 1.72 -17.75 -6.14
N ALA A 104 2.73 -18.64 -6.26
CA ALA A 104 2.79 -19.87 -5.48
C ALA A 104 2.83 -19.61 -3.96
N SER A 105 3.54 -18.56 -3.52
CA SER A 105 3.59 -18.11 -2.12
C SER A 105 2.23 -17.67 -1.55
N LEU A 106 1.25 -17.27 -2.37
CA LEU A 106 -0.12 -17.00 -1.91
C LEU A 106 -0.97 -18.27 -1.86
N VAL A 107 -0.81 -19.17 -2.84
CA VAL A 107 -1.70 -20.34 -3.01
C VAL A 107 -1.29 -21.52 -2.12
N MET A 108 0.01 -21.80 -1.96
CA MET A 108 0.48 -22.95 -1.19
C MET A 108 0.03 -22.95 0.28
N PRO A 109 0.09 -21.84 1.04
CA PRO A 109 -0.42 -21.80 2.42
C PRO A 109 -1.92 -22.09 2.52
N VAL A 110 -2.72 -21.66 1.54
CA VAL A 110 -4.16 -21.94 1.48
C VAL A 110 -4.40 -23.42 1.21
N GLY A 111 -3.68 -24.02 0.27
CA GLY A 111 -3.74 -25.47 0.02
C GLY A 111 -3.36 -26.30 1.26
N VAL A 112 -2.25 -25.94 1.93
CA VAL A 112 -1.80 -26.62 3.16
C VAL A 112 -2.83 -26.47 4.28
N THR A 113 -3.32 -25.26 4.56
CA THR A 113 -4.30 -25.03 5.65
C THR A 113 -5.62 -25.74 5.40
N LEU A 114 -6.15 -25.71 4.17
CA LEU A 114 -7.36 -26.47 3.82
C LEU A 114 -7.18 -27.97 3.99
N TRP A 115 -6.01 -28.52 3.62
CA TRP A 115 -5.70 -29.94 3.85
C TRP A 115 -5.62 -30.29 5.34
N GLN A 116 -4.99 -29.46 6.16
CA GLN A 116 -4.94 -29.68 7.61
C GLN A 116 -6.33 -29.58 8.26
N LEU A 117 -7.18 -28.65 7.82
CA LEU A 117 -8.57 -28.52 8.28
C LEU A 117 -9.44 -29.72 7.86
N TYR A 118 -9.27 -30.24 6.64
CA TYR A 118 -9.94 -31.46 6.18
C TYR A 118 -9.60 -32.66 7.05
N LEU A 119 -8.31 -32.88 7.31
CA LEU A 119 -7.84 -33.96 8.18
C LEU A 119 -8.35 -33.78 9.61
N LEU A 120 -8.23 -32.57 10.19
CA LEU A 120 -8.71 -32.26 11.54
C LEU A 120 -10.21 -32.54 11.69
N GLY A 121 -11.03 -32.15 10.70
CA GLY A 121 -12.47 -32.40 10.71
C GLY A 121 -12.83 -33.89 10.56
N LYS A 122 -12.08 -34.65 9.76
CA LYS A 122 -12.37 -36.06 9.43
C LYS A 122 -11.82 -37.07 10.44
N THR A 123 -10.62 -36.82 11.01
CA THR A 123 -9.89 -37.78 11.86
C THR A 123 -9.66 -37.29 13.28
N GLY A 124 -9.95 -36.01 13.55
CA GLY A 124 -9.55 -35.32 14.77
C GLY A 124 -8.07 -34.92 14.80
N GLN A 125 -7.32 -35.10 13.70
CA GLN A 125 -5.86 -34.91 13.68
C GLN A 125 -5.41 -34.20 12.39
N THR A 126 -4.56 -33.19 12.55
CA THR A 126 -3.67 -32.67 11.49
C THR A 126 -2.47 -33.60 11.31
N THR A 127 -1.66 -33.42 10.25
CA THR A 127 -0.46 -34.26 10.07
C THR A 127 0.53 -34.17 11.25
N PRO A 128 0.83 -33.00 11.85
CA PRO A 128 1.69 -32.95 13.03
C PRO A 128 1.00 -33.50 14.29
N LYS A 129 -0.30 -33.25 14.52
CA LYS A 129 -1.03 -33.83 15.67
C LYS A 129 -1.01 -35.37 15.61
N GLY A 130 -1.09 -35.96 14.40
CA GLY A 130 -0.91 -37.39 14.18
C GLY A 130 0.47 -37.92 14.61
N TRP A 131 1.55 -37.22 14.27
CA TRP A 131 2.93 -37.62 14.61
C TRP A 131 3.21 -37.68 16.12
N PHE A 132 2.50 -36.89 16.94
CA PHE A 132 2.65 -36.86 18.40
C PHE A 132 1.48 -37.52 19.17
N GLY A 133 0.62 -38.29 18.48
CA GLY A 133 -0.50 -39.00 19.11
C GLY A 133 -1.55 -38.08 19.75
N VAL A 134 -1.68 -36.85 19.25
CA VAL A 134 -2.65 -35.86 19.74
C VAL A 134 -3.92 -35.97 18.90
N ARG A 135 -5.09 -36.08 19.51
CA ARG A 135 -6.40 -36.05 18.81
C ARG A 135 -7.33 -35.01 19.43
N VAL A 136 -8.10 -34.33 18.58
CA VAL A 136 -9.22 -33.46 18.96
C VAL A 136 -10.52 -34.26 18.83
N VAL A 137 -11.34 -34.23 19.87
CA VAL A 137 -12.65 -34.90 19.92
C VAL A 137 -13.73 -33.98 20.49
N THR A 138 -14.98 -34.26 20.16
CA THR A 138 -16.15 -33.67 20.82
C THR A 138 -16.49 -34.39 22.12
N ALA A 139 -17.47 -33.89 22.87
CA ALA A 139 -18.01 -34.57 24.06
C ALA A 139 -18.48 -36.02 23.82
N SER A 140 -18.79 -36.42 22.58
CA SER A 140 -19.17 -37.80 22.23
C SER A 140 -18.00 -38.65 21.71
N GLY A 141 -16.75 -38.21 21.89
CA GLY A 141 -15.53 -38.91 21.48
C GLY A 141 -15.27 -38.93 19.97
N LYS A 142 -16.19 -38.40 19.15
CA LYS A 142 -16.08 -38.35 17.69
C LYS A 142 -15.21 -37.16 17.23
N PRO A 143 -14.62 -37.22 16.01
CA PRO A 143 -13.99 -36.06 15.37
C PRO A 143 -14.93 -34.84 15.29
N PRO A 144 -14.39 -33.61 15.26
CA PRO A 144 -15.19 -32.38 15.32
C PRO A 144 -16.01 -32.06 14.05
N GLY A 145 -15.80 -32.80 12.94
CA GLY A 145 -16.36 -32.46 11.64
C GLY A 145 -15.74 -31.19 11.05
N LEU A 146 -16.04 -30.90 9.78
CA LEU A 146 -15.47 -29.73 9.09
C LEU A 146 -15.91 -28.40 9.74
N ILE A 147 -17.18 -28.27 10.10
CA ILE A 147 -17.72 -27.04 10.72
C ILE A 147 -17.08 -26.81 12.10
N GLY A 148 -16.98 -27.85 12.94
CA GLY A 148 -16.34 -27.74 14.26
C GLY A 148 -14.84 -27.46 14.16
N ALA A 149 -14.13 -28.06 13.19
CA ALA A 149 -12.73 -27.75 12.92
C ALA A 149 -12.51 -26.29 12.46
N VAL A 150 -13.39 -25.76 11.60
CA VAL A 150 -13.32 -24.35 11.16
C VAL A 150 -13.61 -23.39 12.31
N TRP A 151 -14.66 -23.61 13.11
CA TRP A 151 -14.96 -22.75 14.28
C TRP A 151 -13.83 -22.78 15.32
N ARG A 152 -13.31 -23.97 15.63
CA ARG A 152 -12.15 -24.14 16.54
C ARG A 152 -10.95 -23.32 16.06
N GLU A 153 -10.56 -23.53 14.81
CA GLU A 153 -9.26 -23.07 14.34
C GLU A 153 -9.34 -21.62 13.84
N ALA A 154 -10.26 -21.31 12.92
CA ALA A 154 -10.34 -20.00 12.27
C ALA A 154 -10.89 -18.91 13.20
N VAL A 155 -11.90 -19.22 14.04
CA VAL A 155 -12.49 -18.24 14.97
C VAL A 155 -11.80 -18.30 16.33
N GLY A 156 -11.74 -19.47 16.95
CA GLY A 156 -11.20 -19.62 18.30
C GLY A 156 -9.69 -19.37 18.41
N ARG A 157 -8.88 -20.16 17.69
CA ARG A 157 -7.42 -20.18 17.84
C ARG A 157 -6.72 -19.01 17.13
N TRP A 158 -7.22 -18.56 15.99
CA TRP A 158 -6.60 -17.48 15.21
C TRP A 158 -7.41 -16.18 15.22
N GLY A 159 -8.71 -16.25 14.91
CA GLY A 159 -9.56 -15.07 14.71
C GLY A 159 -9.67 -14.15 15.92
N LEU A 160 -9.96 -14.69 17.10
CA LEU A 160 -10.05 -13.90 18.32
C LEU A 160 -8.69 -13.34 18.78
N PRO A 161 -7.60 -14.13 18.95
CA PRO A 161 -6.30 -13.59 19.35
C PRO A 161 -5.74 -12.52 18.40
N LEU A 162 -5.78 -12.77 17.08
CA LEU A 162 -5.27 -11.82 16.10
C LEU A 162 -6.20 -10.62 15.92
N GLY A 163 -7.52 -10.82 16.01
CA GLY A 163 -8.51 -9.74 15.97
C GLY A 163 -8.37 -8.78 17.15
N SER A 164 -8.23 -9.30 18.38
CA SER A 164 -7.96 -8.49 19.56
C SER A 164 -6.61 -7.77 19.49
N ALA A 165 -5.55 -8.43 19.02
CA ALA A 165 -4.25 -7.79 18.81
C ALA A 165 -4.31 -6.66 17.77
N TYR A 166 -5.01 -6.88 16.64
CA TYR A 166 -5.21 -5.87 15.60
C TYR A 166 -6.06 -4.68 16.09
N LEU A 167 -7.14 -4.93 16.82
CA LEU A 167 -7.97 -3.86 17.40
C LEU A 167 -7.19 -3.02 18.41
N LEU A 168 -6.43 -3.65 19.32
CA LEU A 168 -5.55 -2.92 20.24
C LEU A 168 -4.50 -2.10 19.48
N TRP A 169 -3.83 -2.69 18.50
CA TRP A 169 -2.85 -1.97 17.68
C TRP A 169 -3.45 -0.78 16.94
N ARG A 170 -4.61 -0.96 16.28
CA ARG A 170 -5.27 0.04 15.43
C ARG A 170 -5.94 1.18 16.21
N TYR A 171 -6.36 0.95 17.45
CA TYR A 171 -7.06 1.95 18.28
C TYR A 171 -6.24 2.46 19.49
N THR A 172 -4.97 2.07 19.61
CA THR A 172 -4.00 2.70 20.51
C THR A 172 -2.92 3.43 19.72
N GLY A 173 -2.08 4.22 20.38
CA GLY A 173 -0.90 4.87 19.76
C GLY A 173 0.22 3.90 19.33
N ALA A 174 -0.08 2.61 19.15
CA ALA A 174 0.83 1.62 18.60
C ALA A 174 0.78 1.56 17.06
N PHE A 175 -0.32 2.00 16.44
CA PHE A 175 -0.41 2.16 14.99
C PHE A 175 0.56 3.26 14.50
N PRO A 176 1.31 3.07 13.39
CA PRO A 176 1.35 1.93 12.47
C PRO A 176 2.48 0.91 12.73
N ASP A 177 3.07 0.82 13.94
CA ASP A 177 4.24 -0.01 14.18
C ASP A 177 3.93 -1.52 14.18
N LEU A 178 4.44 -2.22 13.16
CA LEU A 178 4.21 -3.65 12.95
C LEU A 178 4.97 -4.56 13.93
N LEU A 179 6.03 -4.06 14.59
CA LEU A 179 6.72 -4.80 15.64
C LEU A 179 5.85 -4.87 16.89
N ILE A 180 5.11 -3.80 17.22
CA ILE A 180 4.14 -3.80 18.31
C ILE A 180 2.95 -4.71 17.98
N LEU A 181 2.43 -4.68 16.74
CA LEU A 181 1.39 -5.61 16.29
C LEU A 181 1.83 -7.08 16.43
N LEU A 182 3.06 -7.41 16.02
CA LEU A 182 3.62 -8.75 16.14
C LEU A 182 3.76 -9.19 17.60
N GLY A 183 4.22 -8.28 18.48
CA GLY A 183 4.28 -8.50 19.93
C GLY A 183 2.92 -8.78 20.55
N LEU A 184 1.92 -7.94 20.25
CA LEU A 184 0.53 -8.12 20.71
C LEU A 184 -0.08 -9.44 20.21
N ALA A 185 0.13 -9.79 18.94
CA ALA A 185 -0.34 -11.05 18.36
C ALA A 185 0.31 -12.27 19.06
N GLY A 186 1.62 -12.23 19.31
CA GLY A 186 2.33 -13.25 20.06
C GLY A 186 1.82 -13.42 21.49
N LEU A 187 1.64 -12.30 22.21
CA LEU A 187 1.10 -12.30 23.57
C LEU A 187 -0.33 -12.87 23.63
N MET A 188 -1.21 -12.49 22.70
CA MET A 188 -2.59 -13.01 22.66
C MET A 188 -2.64 -14.52 22.37
N LEU A 189 -1.82 -15.03 21.45
CA LEU A 189 -1.73 -16.46 21.14
C LEU A 189 -1.13 -17.28 22.31
N LEU A 190 -0.17 -16.70 23.04
CA LEU A 190 0.38 -17.32 24.25
C LEU A 190 -0.65 -17.33 25.40
N ALA A 191 -1.41 -16.24 25.60
CA ALA A 191 -2.46 -16.18 26.60
C ALA A 191 -3.58 -17.20 26.32
N GLU A 192 -4.05 -17.30 25.08
CA GLU A 192 -5.06 -18.28 24.63
C GLU A 192 -4.61 -19.72 24.91
N SER A 193 -3.32 -20.00 24.69
CA SER A 193 -2.68 -21.28 25.02
C SER A 193 -2.60 -21.52 26.54
N PHE A 194 -2.20 -20.51 27.32
CA PHE A 194 -2.00 -20.62 28.77
C PHE A 194 -3.30 -20.84 29.55
N CYS A 195 -4.44 -20.36 29.05
CA CYS A 195 -5.77 -20.66 29.62
C CYS A 195 -6.05 -22.16 29.79
N SER A 196 -5.43 -23.03 28.98
CA SER A 196 -5.56 -24.49 29.12
C SER A 196 -4.84 -25.09 30.35
N VAL A 197 -3.90 -24.36 30.95
CA VAL A 197 -3.16 -24.75 32.16
C VAL A 197 -3.97 -24.45 33.42
N LEU A 198 -4.72 -23.35 33.42
CA LEU A 198 -5.54 -22.88 34.55
C LEU A 198 -6.93 -23.55 34.64
N ASN A 199 -7.33 -24.29 33.61
CA ASN A 199 -8.64 -24.94 33.53
C ASN A 199 -8.56 -26.41 33.99
N PRO A 200 -9.33 -26.86 35.00
CA PRO A 200 -9.32 -28.25 35.47
C PRO A 200 -9.82 -29.28 34.43
N GLN A 201 -10.44 -28.84 33.33
CA GLN A 201 -10.78 -29.70 32.18
C GLN A 201 -9.72 -29.67 31.06
N HIS A 202 -8.60 -28.95 31.25
CA HIS A 202 -7.52 -28.73 30.27
C HIS A 202 -7.97 -28.18 28.89
N ARG A 203 -9.12 -27.51 28.85
CA ARG A 203 -9.65 -26.85 27.64
C ARG A 203 -9.10 -25.42 27.54
N SER A 204 -8.48 -25.12 26.41
CA SER A 204 -8.22 -23.74 25.94
C SER A 204 -9.52 -23.02 25.57
N LEU A 205 -9.42 -21.74 25.23
CA LEU A 205 -10.56 -20.94 24.77
C LEU A 205 -11.06 -21.45 23.41
N HIS A 206 -10.16 -21.86 22.50
CA HIS A 206 -10.54 -22.48 21.23
C HIS A 206 -11.10 -23.91 21.36
N ASP A 207 -10.72 -24.67 22.39
CA ASP A 207 -11.38 -25.94 22.73
C ASP A 207 -12.85 -25.70 23.12
N TYR A 208 -13.08 -24.72 24.01
CA TYR A 208 -14.39 -24.36 24.55
C TYR A 208 -15.37 -23.88 23.47
N ILE A 209 -14.96 -22.92 22.62
CA ILE A 209 -15.81 -22.35 21.55
C ILE A 209 -16.36 -23.43 20.61
N ALA A 210 -15.57 -24.48 20.32
CA ALA A 210 -15.97 -25.55 19.41
C ALA A 210 -16.64 -26.75 20.11
N GLY A 211 -16.84 -26.74 21.43
CA GLY A 211 -17.37 -27.89 22.18
C GLY A 211 -16.45 -29.12 22.14
N THR A 212 -15.13 -28.89 22.06
CA THR A 212 -14.11 -29.93 21.87
C THR A 212 -13.13 -30.02 23.04
N TYR A 213 -12.34 -31.08 23.08
CA TYR A 213 -11.17 -31.18 23.94
C TYR A 213 -10.07 -32.01 23.25
N VAL A 214 -8.86 -31.98 23.83
CA VAL A 214 -7.71 -32.75 23.34
C VAL A 214 -7.59 -34.05 24.13
N SER A 215 -7.44 -35.16 23.43
CA SER A 215 -7.23 -36.51 23.96
C SER A 215 -5.95 -37.13 23.42
N ASP A 216 -5.44 -38.14 24.13
CA ASP A 216 -4.30 -38.94 23.69
C ASP A 216 -4.79 -40.12 22.83
N SER A 217 -4.32 -40.21 21.58
CA SER A 217 -4.75 -41.27 20.66
C SER A 217 -4.20 -42.65 21.04
N SER A 218 -3.19 -42.74 21.91
CA SER A 218 -2.65 -44.02 22.39
C SER A 218 -3.58 -44.76 23.35
N ARG A 219 -4.50 -44.05 24.03
CA ARG A 219 -5.44 -44.64 25.00
C ARG A 219 -6.70 -45.28 24.38
N LEU A 220 -6.80 -45.36 23.06
CA LEU A 220 -7.96 -45.90 22.33
C LEU A 220 -7.68 -47.22 21.58
N LEU A 221 -6.63 -47.95 21.99
CA LEU A 221 -6.27 -49.27 21.46
C LEU A 221 -6.08 -50.31 22.58
N LEU A 222 -7.17 -50.63 23.27
CA LEU A 222 -7.32 -51.91 23.98
C LEU A 222 -8.71 -52.49 23.68
N PRO A 223 -8.80 -53.54 22.83
CA PRO A 223 -9.96 -54.41 22.77
C PRO A 223 -10.08 -55.27 24.04
N TYR A 224 -11.29 -55.78 24.20
CA TYR A 224 -11.78 -56.73 25.20
C TYR A 224 -10.98 -58.07 25.23
N TRP A 225 -11.08 -58.81 26.37
CA TRP A 225 -10.41 -60.09 26.72
C TRP A 225 -8.89 -60.04 27.08
N SER A 226 -8.33 -60.87 27.98
CA SER A 226 -8.87 -61.59 29.16
C SER A 226 -7.75 -62.22 30.03
N SER A 227 -7.99 -62.38 31.34
CA SER A 227 -7.35 -63.31 32.28
C SER A 227 -8.22 -63.33 33.57
N PHE A 228 -8.85 -64.38 34.11
CA PHE A 228 -8.85 -65.86 34.00
C PHE A 228 -8.35 -66.53 35.31
N GLU A 229 -9.28 -66.72 36.24
CA GLU A 229 -9.36 -67.69 37.36
C GLU A 229 -10.61 -67.30 38.19
N SER A 230 -11.43 -68.19 38.77
CA SER A 230 -11.60 -69.64 38.63
C SER A 230 -13.05 -70.04 38.99
N SER A 231 -13.55 -71.18 38.51
CA SER A 231 -14.88 -71.73 38.83
C SER A 231 -14.90 -72.40 40.23
N PRO A 232 -16.06 -72.61 40.89
CA PRO A 232 -17.06 -73.58 40.43
C PRO A 232 -18.53 -73.10 40.44
N THR A 233 -19.39 -73.99 39.92
CA THR A 233 -20.86 -74.03 39.85
C THR A 233 -21.56 -74.00 41.23
N PRO A 234 -22.90 -73.79 41.32
CA PRO A 234 -23.94 -73.90 40.26
C PRO A 234 -24.81 -72.60 40.13
N GLU A 235 -26.09 -72.50 39.73
CA GLU A 235 -27.25 -73.43 39.53
C GLU A 235 -28.27 -72.86 38.48
N TYR A 236 -29.37 -73.59 38.24
CA TYR A 236 -30.69 -73.29 37.61
C TYR A 236 -31.02 -71.82 37.15
N GLU A 237 -31.58 -71.47 35.96
CA GLU A 237 -32.63 -72.07 35.07
C GLU A 237 -34.01 -72.14 35.79
N GLU A 238 -35.19 -71.69 35.35
CA GLU A 238 -35.92 -71.55 34.07
C GLU A 238 -36.82 -70.26 34.14
N VAL A 239 -37.39 -69.61 33.11
CA VAL A 239 -38.25 -69.97 31.94
C VAL A 239 -39.75 -70.14 32.29
N GLU A 240 -40.58 -69.22 31.75
CA GLU A 240 -42.06 -69.30 31.52
C GLU A 240 -42.95 -69.51 32.79
N LEU A 241 -44.30 -69.50 32.77
CA LEU A 241 -45.38 -68.65 32.19
C LEU A 241 -46.65 -68.89 33.07
N GLU A 242 -47.79 -68.24 32.75
CA GLU A 242 -49.15 -68.63 33.22
C GLU A 242 -49.40 -68.47 34.77
N GLU A 243 -50.62 -68.34 35.32
CA GLU A 243 -51.97 -68.15 34.78
C GLU A 243 -52.91 -67.43 35.81
N GLU A 244 -54.07 -66.93 35.35
CA GLU A 244 -55.33 -66.69 36.12
C GLU A 244 -55.34 -65.81 37.42
N THR A 245 -56.48 -65.53 38.09
CA THR A 245 -57.74 -64.83 37.67
C THR A 245 -58.35 -64.04 38.86
N ASP A 246 -59.16 -63.00 38.56
CA ASP A 246 -60.31 -62.43 39.33
C ASP A 246 -60.26 -62.06 40.85
N GLY A 247 -61.32 -61.36 41.31
CA GLY A 247 -61.63 -61.09 42.73
C GLY A 247 -61.00 -59.80 43.31
N GLN A 248 -61.54 -58.58 43.18
CA GLN A 248 -62.89 -58.04 43.43
C GLN A 248 -63.21 -57.77 44.93
N TRP A 249 -63.74 -56.56 45.23
CA TRP A 249 -64.12 -56.00 46.55
C TRP A 249 -62.93 -55.67 47.48
N SER A 250 -62.97 -54.63 48.33
CA SER A 250 -64.11 -53.90 48.92
C SER A 250 -63.82 -52.41 49.19
N ASN A 251 -64.89 -51.61 49.35
CA ASN A 251 -64.80 -50.23 49.84
C ASN A 251 -64.50 -50.17 51.35
N HIS A 252 -64.03 -49.03 51.87
CA HIS A 252 -64.87 -48.10 52.66
C HIS A 252 -64.06 -46.90 53.24
N GLN A 253 -64.68 -45.70 53.18
CA GLN A 253 -64.86 -44.67 54.23
C GLN A 253 -63.75 -44.35 55.28
N GLU A 254 -63.55 -43.10 55.74
CA GLU A 254 -64.02 -41.77 55.30
C GLU A 254 -63.23 -40.63 55.98
N ALA A 255 -63.70 -39.39 55.77
CA ALA A 255 -63.57 -38.14 56.55
C ALA A 255 -63.11 -38.23 58.05
N THR A 256 -62.53 -37.19 58.70
CA THR A 256 -62.60 -35.73 58.44
C THR A 256 -61.50 -34.90 59.17
N SER A 257 -61.24 -33.68 58.69
CA SER A 257 -60.75 -32.43 59.35
C SER A 257 -60.23 -32.38 60.82
N GLY A 258 -59.17 -31.59 61.10
CA GLY A 258 -58.81 -31.22 62.50
C GLY A 258 -57.63 -30.24 62.76
N TYR A 259 -57.73 -28.96 62.35
CA TYR A 259 -57.08 -27.73 62.90
C TYR A 259 -55.75 -27.74 63.75
N ARG A 260 -54.78 -26.90 63.31
CA ARG A 260 -53.82 -26.05 64.11
C ARG A 260 -52.71 -26.76 64.96
N SER A 261 -51.52 -26.17 65.20
CA SER A 261 -50.81 -25.01 64.62
C SER A 261 -49.35 -24.89 65.13
N ALA A 262 -48.53 -24.09 64.41
CA ALA A 262 -47.33 -23.35 64.86
C ALA A 262 -45.91 -24.00 64.82
N THR A 263 -45.09 -23.45 63.89
CA THR A 263 -43.66 -23.08 64.02
C THR A 263 -42.58 -24.07 64.50
N VAL A 264 -41.59 -24.36 63.66
CA VAL A 264 -40.23 -23.74 63.64
C VAL A 264 -39.46 -24.21 62.37
N ASN A 265 -38.65 -23.34 61.75
CA ASN A 265 -37.69 -23.68 60.68
C ASN A 265 -36.26 -23.77 61.25
N PRO A 266 -35.36 -24.61 60.68
CA PRO A 266 -34.34 -24.02 59.81
C PRO A 266 -33.80 -24.88 58.62
N ILE A 267 -33.37 -24.19 57.55
CA ILE A 267 -32.17 -24.46 56.72
C ILE A 267 -32.07 -25.88 56.09
N THR A 268 -32.71 -26.14 54.94
CA THR A 268 -32.22 -25.94 53.54
C THR A 268 -31.01 -26.76 53.09
N LEU A 269 -31.21 -27.55 52.02
CA LEU A 269 -30.17 -27.90 51.05
C LEU A 269 -30.62 -27.52 49.62
N ILE A 270 -29.76 -26.79 48.93
CA ILE A 270 -29.86 -26.30 47.54
C ILE A 270 -28.64 -26.87 46.82
N SER A 271 -28.66 -27.35 45.58
CA SER A 271 -29.72 -27.81 44.66
C SER A 271 -29.00 -28.58 43.53
N LEU A 272 -29.73 -29.09 42.52
CA LEU A 272 -29.17 -29.15 41.16
C LEU A 272 -30.31 -29.14 40.13
N SER A 273 -30.52 -27.98 39.49
CA SER A 273 -31.55 -27.79 38.48
C SER A 273 -31.15 -28.42 37.16
N GLN A 274 -31.95 -29.36 36.66
CA GLN A 274 -31.90 -29.72 35.24
C GLN A 274 -32.35 -28.52 34.40
N GLN A 275 -31.49 -28.01 33.52
CA GLN A 275 -31.88 -27.00 32.54
C GLN A 275 -32.82 -27.62 31.49
N HIS A 276 -34.12 -27.56 31.77
CA HIS A 276 -35.15 -27.79 30.76
C HIS A 276 -35.09 -26.63 29.75
N SER A 277 -34.66 -26.91 28.52
CA SER A 277 -34.91 -26.00 27.41
C SER A 277 -36.43 -25.92 27.19
N PRO A 278 -37.02 -24.71 27.06
CA PRO A 278 -38.48 -24.58 26.97
C PRO A 278 -38.97 -25.14 25.63
N ASN A 279 -39.46 -26.38 25.66
CA ASN A 279 -40.01 -27.04 24.48
C ASN A 279 -41.35 -26.40 24.12
N LEU A 280 -41.27 -25.36 23.29
CA LEU A 280 -42.38 -24.48 22.89
C LEU A 280 -43.62 -25.28 22.47
N TRP A 281 -43.44 -26.38 21.74
CA TRP A 281 -44.51 -27.23 21.23
C TRP A 281 -45.32 -27.92 22.34
N LEU A 282 -44.67 -28.30 23.44
CA LEU A 282 -45.34 -28.90 24.61
C LEU A 282 -46.17 -27.85 25.37
N TRP A 283 -45.66 -26.62 25.49
CA TRP A 283 -46.40 -25.49 26.07
C TRP A 283 -47.61 -25.12 25.21
N MET A 284 -47.44 -25.07 23.89
CA MET A 284 -48.53 -24.76 22.96
C MET A 284 -49.70 -25.76 23.06
N ARG A 285 -49.41 -27.06 23.20
CA ARG A 285 -50.44 -28.08 23.45
C ARG A 285 -51.21 -27.91 24.78
N ARG A 286 -50.61 -27.22 25.77
CA ARG A 286 -51.19 -27.07 27.12
C ARG A 286 -52.10 -25.84 27.26
N HIS A 287 -52.01 -24.87 26.35
CA HIS A 287 -52.78 -23.62 26.40
C HIS A 287 -53.36 -23.21 25.02
N PRO A 288 -54.18 -24.05 24.37
CA PRO A 288 -54.57 -23.89 22.96
C PRO A 288 -55.28 -22.54 22.64
N GLY A 289 -56.17 -22.07 23.51
CA GLY A 289 -56.83 -20.77 23.32
C GLY A 289 -55.88 -19.57 23.43
N LEU A 290 -54.89 -19.65 24.32
CA LEU A 290 -53.88 -18.60 24.53
C LEU A 290 -52.90 -18.57 23.34
N THR A 291 -52.52 -19.74 22.81
CA THR A 291 -51.75 -19.79 21.55
C THR A 291 -52.52 -19.25 20.35
N LEU A 292 -53.82 -19.52 20.26
CA LEU A 292 -54.64 -18.98 19.17
C LEU A 292 -54.65 -17.44 19.21
N LEU A 293 -54.84 -16.85 20.40
CA LEU A 293 -54.76 -15.40 20.63
C LEU A 293 -53.38 -14.81 20.29
N ILE A 294 -52.28 -15.46 20.66
CA ILE A 294 -50.93 -15.00 20.32
C ILE A 294 -50.70 -15.06 18.81
N VAL A 295 -51.16 -16.12 18.13
CA VAL A 295 -51.02 -16.27 16.68
C VAL A 295 -51.91 -15.27 15.91
N THR A 296 -53.14 -15.02 16.36
CA THR A 296 -54.01 -14.02 15.71
C THR A 296 -53.51 -12.60 15.94
N PHE A 297 -53.14 -12.21 17.16
CA PHE A 297 -52.55 -10.88 17.40
C PHE A 297 -51.18 -10.72 16.72
N GLY A 298 -50.35 -11.75 16.68
CA GLY A 298 -49.07 -11.74 15.96
C GLY A 298 -49.25 -11.61 14.44
N GLY A 299 -50.18 -12.37 13.87
CA GLY A 299 -50.54 -12.28 12.45
C GLY A 299 -51.15 -10.93 12.09
N MET A 300 -52.10 -10.45 12.90
CA MET A 300 -52.75 -9.14 12.71
C MET A 300 -51.77 -7.98 12.87
N GLY A 301 -50.85 -8.06 13.84
CA GLY A 301 -49.75 -7.11 14.00
C GLY A 301 -48.74 -7.15 12.84
N SER A 302 -48.47 -8.33 12.29
CA SER A 302 -47.64 -8.49 11.09
C SER A 302 -48.31 -7.87 9.85
N VAL A 303 -49.61 -8.11 9.64
CA VAL A 303 -50.39 -7.49 8.55
C VAL A 303 -50.48 -5.98 8.71
N LEU A 304 -50.73 -5.48 9.92
CA LEU A 304 -50.76 -4.04 10.19
C LEU A 304 -49.38 -3.41 9.96
N GLY A 305 -48.31 -4.10 10.38
CA GLY A 305 -46.93 -3.68 10.18
C GLY A 305 -46.52 -3.63 8.71
N THR A 306 -46.90 -4.64 7.90
CA THR A 306 -46.65 -4.60 6.45
C THR A 306 -47.50 -3.52 5.78
N PHE A 307 -48.76 -3.34 6.16
CA PHE A 307 -49.60 -2.25 5.63
C PHE A 307 -49.01 -0.87 5.93
N VAL A 308 -48.69 -0.57 7.20
CA VAL A 308 -48.09 0.71 7.61
C VAL A 308 -46.72 0.91 6.96
N GLY A 309 -45.88 -0.13 6.91
CA GLY A 309 -44.60 -0.08 6.21
C GLY A 309 -44.74 0.21 4.71
N THR A 310 -45.72 -0.40 4.04
CA THR A 310 -46.04 -0.12 2.64
C THR A 310 -46.55 1.31 2.43
N GLN A 311 -47.41 1.83 3.32
CA GLN A 311 -47.86 3.23 3.24
C GLN A 311 -46.70 4.22 3.45
N ILE A 312 -45.83 3.99 4.43
CA ILE A 312 -44.61 4.80 4.66
C ILE A 312 -43.69 4.76 3.44
N TYR A 313 -43.50 3.58 2.84
CA TYR A 313 -42.70 3.42 1.62
C TYR A 313 -43.30 4.18 0.43
N ILE A 314 -44.60 4.02 0.16
CA ILE A 314 -45.31 4.70 -0.93
C ILE A 314 -45.27 6.22 -0.72
N GLN A 315 -45.53 6.72 0.49
CA GLN A 315 -45.48 8.15 0.80
C GLN A 315 -44.06 8.70 0.66
N SER A 316 -43.04 7.98 1.13
CA SER A 316 -41.64 8.38 0.95
C SER A 316 -41.27 8.44 -0.54
N GLN A 317 -41.67 7.44 -1.33
CA GLN A 317 -41.45 7.42 -2.79
C GLN A 317 -42.26 8.49 -3.53
N ALA A 318 -43.42 8.90 -3.02
CA ALA A 318 -44.20 10.03 -3.53
C ALA A 318 -43.50 11.37 -3.22
N ASN A 319 -43.06 11.57 -1.97
CA ASN A 319 -42.32 12.75 -1.53
C ASN A 319 -41.01 12.93 -2.34
N TRP A 320 -40.25 11.86 -2.55
CA TRP A 320 -39.05 11.86 -3.40
C TRP A 320 -39.34 12.25 -4.85
N ARG A 321 -40.45 11.76 -5.44
CA ARG A 321 -40.86 12.13 -6.81
C ARG A 321 -41.25 13.61 -6.88
N ALA A 322 -42.06 14.10 -5.94
CA ALA A 322 -42.47 15.50 -5.89
C ALA A 322 -41.28 16.45 -5.71
N PHE A 323 -40.35 16.13 -4.80
CA PHE A 323 -39.11 16.88 -4.58
C PHE A 323 -38.22 16.92 -5.83
N ASN A 324 -38.08 15.79 -6.53
CA ASN A 324 -37.31 15.73 -7.78
C ASN A 324 -38.00 16.49 -8.93
N GLN A 325 -39.33 16.47 -9.02
CA GLN A 325 -40.07 17.34 -9.95
C GLN A 325 -39.86 18.82 -9.61
N GLN A 326 -39.93 19.21 -8.33
CA GLN A 326 -39.68 20.60 -7.92
C GLN A 326 -38.25 21.06 -8.26
N LYS A 327 -37.22 20.23 -7.99
CA LYS A 327 -35.84 20.51 -8.44
C LYS A 327 -35.77 20.65 -9.97
N ASN A 328 -36.51 19.83 -10.72
CA ASN A 328 -36.53 19.90 -12.17
C ASN A 328 -37.19 21.17 -12.72
N GLU A 329 -38.35 21.59 -12.20
CA GLU A 329 -39.00 22.84 -12.60
C GLU A 329 -38.16 24.08 -12.26
N VAL A 330 -37.53 24.10 -11.09
CA VAL A 330 -36.61 25.20 -10.71
C VAL A 330 -35.38 25.23 -11.65
N PHE A 331 -34.83 24.08 -12.02
CA PHE A 331 -33.73 24.03 -13.01
C PHE A 331 -34.18 24.52 -14.39
N LEU A 332 -35.29 24.01 -14.92
CA LEU A 332 -35.80 24.35 -16.25
C LEU A 332 -36.22 25.82 -16.37
N THR A 333 -36.83 26.40 -15.33
CA THR A 333 -37.23 27.82 -15.33
C THR A 333 -36.01 28.75 -15.37
N LEU A 334 -34.93 28.44 -14.64
CA LEU A 334 -33.68 29.21 -14.70
C LEU A 334 -32.95 29.05 -16.04
N VAL A 335 -32.92 27.83 -16.60
CA VAL A 335 -32.38 27.61 -17.96
C VAL A 335 -33.18 28.38 -19.02
N LYS A 336 -34.51 28.45 -18.90
CA LYS A 336 -35.37 29.25 -19.79
C LYS A 336 -35.14 30.76 -19.66
N GLN A 337 -34.83 31.25 -18.45
CA GLN A 337 -34.49 32.67 -18.25
C GLN A 337 -33.16 33.05 -18.91
N LEU A 338 -32.21 32.12 -19.03
CA LEU A 338 -30.93 32.35 -19.69
C LEU A 338 -31.04 32.62 -21.20
N SER A 339 -32.09 32.11 -21.86
CA SER A 339 -32.36 32.32 -23.29
C SER A 339 -33.22 33.56 -23.61
N SER A 340 -33.56 34.40 -22.62
CA SER A 340 -34.37 35.61 -22.87
C SER A 340 -33.62 36.68 -23.67
N THR A 341 -34.33 37.37 -24.57
CA THR A 341 -33.81 38.46 -25.43
C THR A 341 -34.34 39.84 -25.03
N ASP A 342 -34.95 39.94 -23.86
CA ASP A 342 -35.56 41.17 -23.33
C ASP A 342 -34.53 42.29 -23.07
N SER A 343 -34.99 43.53 -22.93
CA SER A 343 -34.14 44.66 -22.49
C SER A 343 -33.48 44.45 -21.12
N THR A 344 -34.07 43.60 -20.26
CA THR A 344 -33.54 43.20 -18.94
C THR A 344 -32.79 41.85 -18.96
N ALA A 345 -32.52 41.28 -20.15
CA ALA A 345 -31.95 39.94 -20.29
C ALA A 345 -30.61 39.75 -19.57
N GLN A 346 -29.73 40.76 -19.52
CA GLN A 346 -28.43 40.62 -18.86
C GLN A 346 -28.56 40.45 -17.33
N GLU A 347 -29.49 41.17 -16.69
CA GLU A 347 -29.77 41.04 -15.26
C GLU A 347 -30.47 39.71 -14.95
N LYS A 348 -31.46 39.32 -15.77
CA LYS A 348 -32.12 38.01 -15.68
C LYS A 348 -31.11 36.87 -15.82
N ARG A 349 -30.17 36.95 -16.77
CA ARG A 349 -29.09 35.98 -16.97
C ARG A 349 -28.14 35.93 -15.77
N LEU A 350 -27.70 37.08 -15.25
CA LEU A 350 -26.83 37.17 -14.08
C LEU A 350 -27.50 36.55 -12.83
N GLY A 351 -28.76 36.89 -12.56
CA GLY A 351 -29.55 36.28 -11.49
C GLY A 351 -29.71 34.77 -11.65
N SER A 352 -29.95 34.30 -12.88
CA SER A 352 -30.09 32.87 -13.19
C SER A 352 -28.79 32.08 -12.95
N ILE A 353 -27.63 32.65 -13.34
CA ILE A 353 -26.31 32.07 -13.09
C ILE A 353 -26.07 31.92 -11.58
N LEU A 354 -26.31 32.97 -10.79
CA LEU A 354 -26.15 32.94 -9.35
C LEU A 354 -27.13 31.97 -8.65
N ALA A 355 -28.35 31.82 -9.18
CA ALA A 355 -29.34 30.86 -8.66
C ALA A 355 -28.91 29.41 -8.94
N LEU A 356 -28.49 29.08 -10.16
CA LEU A 356 -27.90 27.77 -10.51
C LEU A 356 -26.64 27.48 -9.67
N GLY A 357 -25.85 28.53 -9.36
CA GLY A 357 -24.75 28.49 -8.42
C GLY A 357 -25.11 28.03 -7.00
N ARG A 358 -26.33 28.33 -6.53
CA ARG A 358 -26.81 27.96 -5.20
C ARG A 358 -27.56 26.64 -5.17
N ILE A 359 -28.14 26.21 -6.29
CA ILE A 359 -28.91 24.96 -6.38
C ILE A 359 -28.02 23.73 -6.28
N ASP A 360 -28.44 22.79 -5.43
CA ASP A 360 -27.92 21.42 -5.37
C ASP A 360 -28.57 20.56 -6.47
N ASP A 361 -28.03 20.62 -7.68
CA ASP A 361 -28.39 19.74 -8.81
C ASP A 361 -27.12 19.38 -9.59
N HIS A 362 -26.90 18.08 -9.77
CA HIS A 362 -25.81 17.51 -10.57
C HIS A 362 -25.68 18.09 -11.99
N ARG A 363 -26.76 18.61 -12.58
CA ARG A 363 -26.78 19.24 -13.90
C ARG A 363 -26.26 20.68 -13.92
N ALA A 364 -26.32 21.38 -12.78
CA ALA A 364 -25.97 22.80 -12.71
C ALA A 364 -24.48 23.05 -12.97
N VAL A 365 -23.59 22.24 -12.38
CA VAL A 365 -22.14 22.40 -12.56
C VAL A 365 -21.68 22.17 -14.02
N PRO A 366 -22.04 21.05 -14.69
CA PRO A 366 -21.74 20.87 -16.11
C PRO A 366 -22.27 22.02 -16.98
N PHE A 367 -23.55 22.38 -16.81
CA PHE A 367 -24.21 23.42 -17.60
C PHE A 367 -23.57 24.81 -17.42
N LEU A 368 -23.16 25.17 -16.20
CA LEU A 368 -22.44 26.43 -15.94
C LEU A 368 -21.04 26.45 -16.57
N VAL A 369 -20.36 25.29 -16.68
CA VAL A 369 -19.09 25.17 -17.41
C VAL A 369 -19.30 25.26 -18.92
N ASP A 370 -20.31 24.59 -19.47
CA ASP A 370 -20.63 24.66 -20.89
C ASP A 370 -21.02 26.10 -21.31
N LEU A 371 -21.78 26.80 -20.45
CA LEU A 371 -22.10 28.21 -20.63
C LEU A 371 -20.84 29.10 -20.57
N LEU A 372 -19.90 28.88 -19.63
CA LEU A 372 -18.60 29.56 -19.61
C LEU A 372 -17.79 29.32 -20.90
N GLY A 373 -17.95 28.14 -21.52
CA GLY A 373 -17.34 27.81 -22.81
C GLY A 373 -17.97 28.52 -24.01
N GLN A 374 -19.19 29.04 -23.89
CA GLN A 374 -19.97 29.65 -24.98
C GLN A 374 -20.22 31.16 -24.81
N GLU A 375 -20.12 31.69 -23.58
CA GLU A 375 -20.46 33.06 -23.24
C GLU A 375 -19.56 34.11 -23.94
N ASN A 376 -20.15 35.22 -24.39
CA ASN A 376 -19.43 36.32 -25.03
C ASN A 376 -19.23 37.53 -24.10
N THR A 377 -20.11 37.72 -23.13
CA THR A 377 -20.15 38.93 -22.30
C THR A 377 -19.17 38.85 -21.12
N PRO A 378 -18.14 39.72 -21.02
CA PRO A 378 -17.09 39.59 -19.99
C PRO A 378 -17.59 39.60 -18.53
N SER A 379 -18.64 40.34 -18.21
CA SER A 379 -19.25 40.37 -16.87
C SER A 379 -19.95 39.05 -16.52
N LEU A 380 -20.61 38.41 -17.48
CA LEU A 380 -21.20 37.08 -17.30
C LEU A 380 -20.10 36.01 -17.19
N ILE A 381 -19.00 36.13 -17.96
CA ILE A 381 -17.83 35.25 -17.85
C ILE A 381 -17.21 35.30 -16.44
N ASP A 382 -17.00 36.49 -15.84
CA ASP A 382 -16.51 36.61 -14.47
C ASP A 382 -17.54 36.11 -13.43
N THR A 383 -18.83 36.41 -13.62
CA THR A 383 -19.90 35.87 -12.77
C THR A 383 -19.90 34.33 -12.78
N LEU A 384 -19.78 33.70 -13.96
CA LEU A 384 -19.63 32.25 -14.11
C LEU A 384 -18.35 31.74 -13.44
N GLN A 385 -17.24 32.45 -13.61
CA GLN A 385 -15.94 32.13 -12.99
C GLN A 385 -16.05 32.08 -11.45
N GLN A 386 -16.69 33.08 -10.84
CA GLN A 386 -16.91 33.16 -9.40
C GLN A 386 -17.94 32.12 -8.91
N THR A 387 -19.00 31.90 -9.68
CA THR A 387 -20.07 30.93 -9.37
C THR A 387 -19.57 29.49 -9.42
N LEU A 388 -18.64 29.17 -10.33
CA LEU A 388 -18.00 27.86 -10.39
C LEU A 388 -16.98 27.70 -9.25
N VAL A 389 -16.25 28.75 -8.88
CA VAL A 389 -15.34 28.70 -7.73
C VAL A 389 -16.08 28.44 -6.41
N SER A 390 -17.27 29.01 -6.20
CA SER A 390 -18.05 28.76 -4.98
C SER A 390 -18.70 27.36 -4.90
N LYS A 391 -18.67 26.57 -5.98
CA LYS A 391 -19.01 25.13 -5.98
C LYS A 391 -17.86 24.22 -5.51
N GLY A 392 -16.73 24.79 -5.07
CA GLY A 392 -15.60 24.03 -4.54
C GLY A 392 -14.90 23.18 -5.59
N VAL A 393 -14.51 21.96 -5.22
CA VAL A 393 -13.76 21.05 -6.11
C VAL A 393 -14.62 20.39 -7.18
N GLN A 394 -15.96 20.41 -7.06
CA GLN A 394 -16.88 19.72 -7.96
C GLN A 394 -16.71 20.06 -9.46
N PRO A 395 -16.44 21.33 -9.87
CA PRO A 395 -16.32 21.65 -11.29
C PRO A 395 -14.99 21.26 -11.93
N LEU A 396 -13.95 20.87 -11.17
CA LEU A 396 -12.62 20.60 -11.71
C LEU A 396 -12.59 19.59 -12.89
N PRO A 397 -13.36 18.47 -12.89
CA PRO A 397 -13.38 17.54 -14.01
C PRO A 397 -13.93 18.16 -15.31
N HIS A 398 -14.94 19.03 -15.20
CA HIS A 398 -15.56 19.73 -16.32
C HIS A 398 -14.70 20.91 -16.80
N LEU A 399 -14.19 21.73 -15.87
CA LEU A 399 -13.25 22.81 -16.15
C LEU A 399 -11.98 22.31 -16.84
N ARG A 400 -11.49 21.10 -16.50
CA ARG A 400 -10.40 20.44 -17.23
C ARG A 400 -10.75 20.18 -18.70
N ILE A 401 -11.93 19.62 -18.97
CA ILE A 401 -12.38 19.31 -20.34
C ILE A 401 -12.54 20.60 -21.15
N LEU A 402 -13.17 21.63 -20.57
CA LEU A 402 -13.29 22.95 -21.19
C LEU A 402 -11.91 23.57 -21.48
N ASN A 403 -11.01 23.54 -20.51
CA ASN A 403 -9.65 24.05 -20.66
C ASN A 403 -8.87 23.33 -21.77
N GLN A 404 -9.04 22.01 -21.92
CA GLN A 404 -8.46 21.23 -23.02
C GLN A 404 -9.06 21.61 -24.38
N SER A 405 -10.39 21.80 -24.48
CA SER A 405 -11.04 22.25 -25.72
C SER A 405 -10.54 23.63 -26.13
N LEU A 406 -10.68 24.64 -25.28
CA LEU A 406 -10.29 26.01 -25.57
C LEU A 406 -8.79 26.13 -25.91
N ALA A 407 -7.93 25.31 -25.29
CA ALA A 407 -6.52 25.23 -25.62
C ALA A 407 -6.20 24.52 -26.95
N ASN A 408 -7.13 23.76 -27.54
CA ASN A 408 -7.04 23.20 -28.88
C ASN A 408 -7.65 24.13 -29.93
N ASP A 409 -8.82 24.71 -29.65
CA ASP A 409 -9.50 25.71 -30.47
C ASP A 409 -8.62 26.95 -30.73
N GLN A 410 -7.83 27.34 -29.72
CA GLN A 410 -6.85 28.43 -29.87
C GLN A 410 -5.68 28.06 -30.81
N LYS A 411 -5.28 26.78 -30.90
CA LYS A 411 -4.20 26.32 -31.80
C LYS A 411 -4.67 26.29 -33.25
N THR A 412 -5.89 25.82 -33.52
CA THR A 412 -6.46 25.80 -34.87
C THR A 412 -6.64 27.21 -35.41
N LEU A 413 -7.25 28.13 -34.63
CA LEU A 413 -7.38 29.53 -35.05
C LEU A 413 -6.03 30.22 -35.30
N THR A 414 -5.01 29.91 -34.51
CA THR A 414 -3.64 30.44 -34.72
C THR A 414 -3.02 29.90 -36.02
N ARG A 415 -3.32 28.65 -36.40
CA ARG A 415 -2.87 28.03 -37.65
C ARG A 415 -3.62 28.57 -38.88
N GLU A 416 -4.87 29.00 -38.71
CA GLU A 416 -5.69 29.59 -39.79
C GLU A 416 -5.48 31.10 -39.99
N GLY A 417 -4.71 31.77 -39.13
CA GLY A 417 -4.31 33.17 -39.31
C GLY A 417 -5.42 34.22 -39.18
N LYS A 418 -6.60 33.86 -38.63
CA LYS A 418 -7.79 34.73 -38.51
C LYS A 418 -7.69 35.67 -37.29
N PRO A 419 -7.39 36.99 -37.44
CA PRO A 419 -6.96 37.81 -36.29
C PRO A 419 -8.07 38.29 -35.36
N GLY A 420 -9.35 38.23 -35.76
CA GLY A 420 -10.46 38.83 -35.00
C GLY A 420 -11.07 37.93 -33.91
N VAL A 421 -11.20 36.62 -34.15
CA VAL A 421 -11.99 35.71 -33.29
C VAL A 421 -11.24 35.30 -32.01
N GLY A 422 -9.90 35.40 -32.01
CA GLY A 422 -9.06 34.95 -30.90
C GLY A 422 -9.27 35.69 -29.58
N GLY A 423 -9.82 36.91 -29.60
CA GLY A 423 -10.02 37.74 -28.41
C GLY A 423 -10.96 37.12 -27.37
N VAL A 424 -12.20 36.81 -27.76
CA VAL A 424 -13.20 36.25 -26.84
C VAL A 424 -12.81 34.85 -26.38
N LEU A 425 -12.27 34.01 -27.28
CA LEU A 425 -11.77 32.68 -26.93
C LEU A 425 -10.66 32.75 -25.87
N ALA A 426 -9.73 33.70 -26.01
CA ALA A 426 -8.66 33.93 -25.02
C ALA A 426 -9.22 34.42 -23.67
N VAL A 427 -10.31 35.19 -23.65
CA VAL A 427 -11.01 35.60 -22.41
C VAL A 427 -11.66 34.39 -21.73
N ARG A 428 -12.43 33.55 -22.45
CA ARG A 428 -13.00 32.30 -21.91
C ARG A 428 -11.91 31.36 -21.40
N HIS A 429 -10.83 31.18 -22.15
CA HIS A 429 -9.70 30.34 -21.75
C HIS A 429 -9.03 30.89 -20.48
N ARG A 430 -8.79 32.21 -20.39
CA ARG A 430 -8.28 32.85 -19.17
C ARG A 430 -9.20 32.63 -17.98
N ALA A 431 -10.50 32.89 -18.13
CA ALA A 431 -11.49 32.69 -17.06
C ALA A 431 -11.51 31.23 -16.58
N THR A 432 -11.42 30.27 -17.51
CA THR A 432 -11.30 28.84 -17.18
C THR A 432 -10.01 28.54 -16.40
N LYS A 433 -8.85 29.08 -16.83
CA LYS A 433 -7.58 28.96 -16.08
C LYS A 433 -7.68 29.60 -14.68
N GLN A 434 -8.35 30.75 -14.56
CA GLN A 434 -8.58 31.45 -13.29
C GLN A 434 -9.55 30.70 -12.39
N ALA A 435 -10.57 30.02 -12.92
CA ALA A 435 -11.48 29.15 -12.16
C ALA A 435 -10.70 28.00 -11.51
N ILE A 436 -9.94 27.25 -12.32
CA ILE A 436 -9.10 26.15 -11.83
C ILE A 436 -8.10 26.68 -10.80
N SER A 437 -7.40 27.80 -11.07
CA SER A 437 -6.42 28.36 -10.12
C SER A 437 -7.06 28.82 -8.81
N LYS A 438 -8.20 29.54 -8.84
CA LYS A 438 -8.91 29.97 -7.62
C LYS A 438 -9.42 28.76 -6.81
N ILE A 439 -9.93 27.71 -7.47
CA ILE A 439 -10.34 26.47 -6.77
C ILE A 439 -9.13 25.81 -6.09
N LEU A 440 -8.00 25.67 -6.78
CA LEU A 440 -6.77 25.11 -6.21
C LEU A 440 -6.22 25.94 -5.02
N THR A 441 -6.41 27.26 -5.02
CA THR A 441 -5.97 28.15 -3.94
C THR A 441 -6.93 28.19 -2.74
N ILE A 442 -8.24 28.07 -2.95
CA ILE A 442 -9.27 28.20 -1.89
C ILE A 442 -9.57 26.85 -1.22
N TYR A 443 -9.42 25.74 -1.97
CA TYR A 443 -9.73 24.38 -1.52
C TYR A 443 -8.47 23.50 -1.51
N ASP A 444 -7.32 24.09 -1.20
CA ASP A 444 -6.09 23.32 -0.97
C ASP A 444 -6.28 22.37 0.22
N GLY A 445 -5.68 21.17 0.16
CA GLY A 445 -6.00 20.11 1.12
C GLY A 445 -7.41 19.51 1.00
N GLN A 446 -8.17 19.84 -0.05
CA GLN A 446 -9.43 19.17 -0.41
C GLN A 446 -9.42 18.65 -1.86
N VAL A 447 -8.37 18.99 -2.63
CA VAL A 447 -8.16 18.63 -4.04
C VAL A 447 -7.45 17.28 -4.24
N HIS A 448 -7.43 16.43 -3.20
CA HIS A 448 -6.83 15.10 -3.26
C HIS A 448 -7.52 14.22 -4.31
N ASN A 449 -6.73 13.43 -5.05
CA ASN A 449 -7.17 12.64 -6.22
C ASN A 449 -7.73 13.46 -7.40
N ALA A 450 -7.64 14.80 -7.40
CA ALA A 450 -8.10 15.60 -8.53
C ALA A 450 -7.33 15.23 -9.82
N ASN A 451 -8.06 14.83 -10.85
CA ASN A 451 -7.50 14.59 -12.17
C ASN A 451 -7.41 15.91 -12.94
N LEU A 452 -6.19 16.42 -13.08
CA LEU A 452 -5.81 17.63 -13.81
C LEU A 452 -4.86 17.32 -14.98
N SER A 453 -4.93 16.10 -15.52
CA SER A 453 -4.13 15.70 -16.68
C SER A 453 -4.42 16.55 -17.92
N TYR A 454 -3.38 16.79 -18.73
CA TYR A 454 -3.40 17.57 -19.98
C TYR A 454 -3.92 19.02 -19.89
N ILE A 455 -4.14 19.60 -18.71
CA ILE A 455 -4.56 21.01 -18.61
C ILE A 455 -3.49 21.98 -19.09
N ASN A 456 -3.92 23.10 -19.66
CA ASN A 456 -3.10 24.26 -19.92
C ASN A 456 -3.32 25.32 -18.82
N LEU A 457 -2.40 25.38 -17.86
CA LEU A 457 -2.20 26.48 -16.92
C LEU A 457 -0.88 27.21 -17.17
N SER A 458 -0.41 27.26 -18.43
CA SER A 458 0.78 28.05 -18.78
C SER A 458 0.58 29.52 -18.41
N LYS A 459 1.67 30.19 -17.99
CA LYS A 459 1.74 31.65 -17.91
C LYS A 459 1.48 32.25 -19.31
N VAL A 460 0.85 33.43 -19.35
CA VAL A 460 0.54 34.18 -20.57
C VAL A 460 0.93 35.64 -20.35
N ASN A 461 1.96 36.09 -21.08
CA ASN A 461 2.53 37.45 -20.97
C ASN A 461 2.22 38.35 -22.18
N GLN A 462 1.54 37.84 -23.21
CA GLN A 462 1.33 38.52 -24.49
C GLN A 462 -0.07 38.20 -25.06
N GLY A 463 -0.56 39.03 -25.98
CA GLY A 463 -1.91 38.94 -26.54
C GLY A 463 -2.97 39.57 -25.62
N TYR A 464 -4.19 39.06 -25.66
CA TYR A 464 -5.41 39.66 -25.06
C TYR A 464 -5.47 39.66 -23.51
N GLY A 465 -4.34 39.80 -22.81
CA GLY A 465 -4.24 40.02 -21.36
C GLY A 465 -3.41 38.98 -20.57
N TYR A 466 -2.86 39.43 -19.45
CA TYR A 466 -1.98 38.66 -18.57
C TYR A 466 -2.69 37.48 -17.88
N PHE A 467 -1.95 36.39 -17.66
CA PHE A 467 -2.31 35.33 -16.71
C PHE A 467 -1.05 34.71 -16.12
N ASN A 468 -0.99 34.60 -14.79
CA ASN A 468 0.08 33.95 -14.07
C ASN A 468 -0.52 33.10 -12.94
N PRO A 469 -0.39 31.76 -12.97
CA PRO A 469 -0.80 30.94 -11.85
C PRO A 469 0.10 31.23 -10.66
N ILE A 470 -0.52 31.63 -9.55
CA ILE A 470 0.11 31.81 -8.24
C ILE A 470 -0.50 30.75 -7.35
N LEU A 471 0.26 29.69 -7.10
CA LEU A 471 -0.18 28.48 -6.42
C LEU A 471 0.84 28.12 -5.33
N ASP A 472 1.25 29.13 -4.56
CA ASP A 472 2.34 29.11 -3.58
C ASP A 472 1.85 28.72 -2.16
N ASN A 473 2.68 27.96 -1.44
CA ASN A 473 2.44 27.41 -0.10
C ASN A 473 1.18 26.53 0.05
N LEU A 474 0.66 25.99 -1.05
CA LEU A 474 -0.59 25.21 -1.10
C LEU A 474 -0.37 23.71 -0.89
N ASN A 475 -1.36 23.03 -0.32
CA ASN A 475 -1.47 21.57 -0.28
C ASN A 475 -2.11 21.00 -1.54
N LEU A 476 -1.24 20.70 -2.52
CA LEU A 476 -1.55 20.16 -3.84
C LEU A 476 -1.16 18.68 -3.97
N SER A 477 -1.29 17.93 -2.88
CA SER A 477 -0.93 16.52 -2.77
C SER A 477 -2.01 15.58 -3.34
N GLY A 478 -1.59 14.47 -3.96
CA GLY A 478 -2.50 13.52 -4.62
C GLY A 478 -3.13 14.00 -5.94
N ILE A 479 -2.66 15.12 -6.52
CA ILE A 479 -3.18 15.64 -7.79
C ILE A 479 -2.46 14.97 -8.97
N ASN A 480 -3.24 14.50 -9.94
CA ASN A 480 -2.70 13.97 -11.20
C ASN A 480 -2.55 15.10 -12.23
N PHE A 481 -1.32 15.57 -12.42
CA PHE A 481 -0.90 16.58 -13.38
C PHE A 481 -0.24 15.97 -14.65
N ARG A 482 -0.48 14.69 -14.98
CA ARG A 482 0.15 14.05 -16.14
C ARG A 482 -0.08 14.84 -17.42
N TYR A 483 1.01 15.15 -18.13
CA TYR A 483 1.01 15.98 -19.35
C TYR A 483 0.37 17.38 -19.21
N ALA A 484 0.15 17.87 -17.98
CA ALA A 484 -0.29 19.25 -17.76
C ALA A 484 0.83 20.24 -18.14
N ASN A 485 0.46 21.42 -18.65
CA ASN A 485 1.36 22.53 -18.89
C ASN A 485 1.16 23.59 -17.81
N LEU A 486 2.17 23.79 -16.98
CA LEU A 486 2.27 24.82 -15.93
C LEU A 486 3.50 25.71 -16.18
N SER A 487 3.94 25.85 -17.44
CA SER A 487 5.18 26.56 -17.77
C SER A 487 5.11 28.02 -17.31
N GLY A 488 6.08 28.44 -16.50
CA GLY A 488 6.14 29.78 -15.88
C GLY A 488 5.24 30.00 -14.66
N ALA A 489 4.60 28.97 -14.09
CA ALA A 489 3.80 29.11 -12.87
C ALA A 489 4.66 29.40 -11.62
N ASN A 490 4.04 29.99 -10.59
CA ASN A 490 4.59 30.04 -9.24
C ASN A 490 3.95 28.92 -8.40
N LEU A 491 4.79 28.07 -7.82
CA LEU A 491 4.45 26.92 -6.96
C LEU A 491 5.43 26.87 -5.75
N GLN A 492 5.88 28.04 -5.29
CA GLN A 492 6.89 28.19 -4.24
C GLN A 492 6.37 27.67 -2.90
N GLY A 493 7.16 26.87 -2.19
CA GLY A 493 6.79 26.29 -0.89
C GLY A 493 5.66 25.25 -0.90
N SER A 494 4.96 25.08 -2.03
CA SER A 494 3.81 24.18 -2.16
C SER A 494 4.20 22.71 -2.04
N ARG A 495 3.27 21.91 -1.52
CA ARG A 495 3.48 20.49 -1.24
C ARG A 495 2.65 19.61 -2.18
N PHE A 496 3.31 18.58 -2.69
CA PHE A 496 2.77 17.60 -3.64
C PHE A 496 2.80 16.18 -3.07
N TYR A 497 3.12 16.09 -1.77
CA TYR A 497 3.13 14.89 -0.94
C TYR A 497 2.37 15.18 0.37
N GLY A 498 1.38 14.34 0.65
CA GLY A 498 0.48 14.40 1.80
C GLY A 498 0.48 13.09 2.57
N PRO A 499 0.21 13.11 3.89
CA PRO A 499 -0.23 11.90 4.58
C PRO A 499 -1.57 11.42 3.99
N GLY A 500 -1.97 10.19 4.28
CA GLY A 500 -3.21 9.61 3.75
C GLY A 500 -4.50 10.00 4.50
N GLU A 501 -5.55 9.20 4.29
CA GLU A 501 -6.79 9.24 5.09
C GLU A 501 -6.50 8.95 6.57
N ASP A 502 -5.45 8.15 6.85
CA ASP A 502 -5.00 7.84 8.21
C ASP A 502 -4.15 8.94 8.88
N GLN A 503 -3.89 10.05 8.18
CA GLN A 503 -3.09 11.21 8.63
C GLN A 503 -1.62 10.93 8.98
N HIS A 504 -1.10 9.73 8.69
CA HIS A 504 0.30 9.38 8.88
C HIS A 504 1.07 9.50 7.55
N PHE A 505 2.38 9.72 7.63
CA PHE A 505 3.28 9.77 6.47
C PHE A 505 4.02 8.44 6.29
N GLY A 506 4.22 8.02 5.04
CA GLY A 506 4.94 6.79 4.73
C GLY A 506 4.07 5.54 4.90
N THR A 507 2.75 5.71 4.89
CA THR A 507 1.76 4.63 4.89
C THR A 507 1.40 4.25 3.45
N PHE A 508 0.28 3.55 3.23
CA PHE A 508 -0.08 3.05 1.90
C PHE A 508 -0.92 4.05 1.08
N ASP A 509 -1.58 4.99 1.77
CA ASP A 509 -2.57 5.95 1.29
C ASP A 509 -2.05 7.39 1.19
N ASP A 510 -0.77 7.63 1.52
CA ASP A 510 0.00 8.84 1.20
C ASP A 510 -0.46 9.48 -0.13
N TRP A 511 -0.91 10.74 -0.07
CA TRP A 511 -1.34 11.49 -1.25
C TRP A 511 -0.12 11.95 -2.08
N VAL A 512 0.29 11.11 -3.03
CA VAL A 512 1.40 11.39 -3.98
C VAL A 512 0.86 11.97 -5.28
N SER A 513 1.29 13.18 -5.65
CA SER A 513 0.97 13.79 -6.94
C SER A 513 1.82 13.22 -8.09
N ASP A 514 1.34 13.36 -9.34
CA ASP A 514 2.00 12.82 -10.53
C ASP A 514 2.09 13.86 -11.66
N PHE A 515 3.30 14.34 -11.94
CA PHE A 515 3.65 15.27 -13.01
C PHE A 515 4.25 14.57 -14.24
N SER A 516 4.12 13.26 -14.39
CA SER A 516 4.80 12.53 -15.47
C SER A 516 4.38 13.07 -16.86
N GLY A 517 5.38 13.41 -17.66
CA GLY A 517 5.21 14.05 -18.97
C GLY A 517 4.73 15.51 -18.96
N ALA A 518 4.57 16.15 -17.80
CA ALA A 518 4.15 17.55 -17.67
C ALA A 518 5.19 18.54 -18.22
N ASP A 519 4.72 19.73 -18.63
CA ASP A 519 5.53 20.86 -19.05
C ASP A 519 5.60 21.91 -17.94
N LEU A 520 6.74 21.92 -17.25
CA LEU A 520 7.09 22.77 -16.12
C LEU A 520 8.26 23.72 -16.47
N ARG A 521 8.43 24.07 -17.76
CA ARG A 521 9.48 25.00 -18.21
C ARG A 521 9.41 26.34 -17.47
N ALA A 522 10.55 26.83 -17.00
CA ALA A 522 10.68 28.07 -16.26
C ALA A 522 9.71 28.22 -15.06
N VAL A 523 9.22 27.11 -14.48
CA VAL A 523 8.40 27.14 -13.26
C VAL A 523 9.24 27.55 -12.06
N ASN A 524 8.65 28.23 -11.08
CA ASN A 524 9.27 28.42 -9.76
C ASN A 524 8.66 27.45 -8.76
N LEU A 525 9.48 26.52 -8.29
CA LEU A 525 9.21 25.51 -7.25
C LEU A 525 10.20 25.68 -6.08
N THR A 526 10.69 26.91 -5.84
CA THR A 526 11.62 27.20 -4.73
C THR A 526 11.04 26.70 -3.40
N GLY A 527 11.79 25.89 -2.66
CA GLY A 527 11.35 25.31 -1.38
C GLY A 527 10.17 24.34 -1.45
N ALA A 528 9.68 23.96 -2.64
CA ALA A 528 8.55 23.05 -2.79
C ALA A 528 8.85 21.64 -2.25
N ILE A 529 7.79 20.94 -1.82
CA ILE A 529 7.86 19.58 -1.24
C ILE A 529 7.36 18.57 -2.28
N LEU A 530 8.30 17.93 -2.96
CA LEU A 530 8.13 16.95 -4.04
C LEU A 530 8.69 15.57 -3.64
N ASP A 531 8.75 15.27 -2.34
CA ASP A 531 9.19 13.97 -1.81
C ASP A 531 8.25 12.85 -2.32
N ASN A 532 8.82 11.70 -2.72
CA ASN A 532 8.12 10.56 -3.34
C ASN A 532 7.34 10.84 -4.65
N VAL A 533 7.31 12.09 -5.15
CA VAL A 533 6.51 12.50 -6.32
C VAL A 533 6.98 11.84 -7.62
N LEU A 534 6.04 11.55 -8.50
CA LEU A 534 6.29 11.02 -9.85
C LEU A 534 6.44 12.18 -10.85
N MET A 535 7.59 12.29 -11.51
CA MET A 535 7.95 13.34 -12.48
C MET A 535 8.69 12.73 -13.68
N ASN A 536 8.26 11.54 -14.12
CA ASN A 536 8.93 10.81 -15.18
C ASN A 536 8.70 11.49 -16.53
N ARG A 537 9.78 11.75 -17.29
CA ARG A 537 9.77 12.49 -18.56
C ARG A 537 9.22 13.93 -18.47
N THR A 538 9.18 14.52 -17.28
CA THR A 538 8.73 15.90 -17.06
C THR A 538 9.74 16.92 -17.60
N ASN A 539 9.25 18.00 -18.21
CA ASN A 539 10.07 19.05 -18.79
C ASN A 539 10.24 20.21 -17.79
N LEU A 540 11.45 20.38 -17.27
CA LEU A 540 11.84 21.36 -16.23
C LEU A 540 12.93 22.33 -16.74
N ILE A 541 13.04 22.55 -18.06
CA ILE A 541 14.07 23.42 -18.63
C ILE A 541 13.96 24.82 -18.02
N GLY A 542 15.07 25.32 -17.47
CA GLY A 542 15.14 26.65 -16.85
C GLY A 542 14.29 26.83 -15.58
N ALA A 543 13.79 25.75 -14.98
CA ALA A 543 13.01 25.83 -13.73
C ALA A 543 13.86 26.27 -12.53
N THR A 544 13.23 27.00 -11.60
CA THR A 544 13.84 27.40 -10.32
C THR A 544 13.38 26.43 -9.24
N LEU A 545 14.27 25.56 -8.81
CA LEU A 545 14.06 24.43 -7.89
C LEU A 545 14.92 24.56 -6.62
N ASN A 546 15.40 25.79 -6.34
CA ASN A 546 16.31 26.08 -5.24
C ASN A 546 15.67 25.70 -3.89
N ARG A 547 16.41 24.98 -3.03
CA ARG A 547 15.94 24.43 -1.73
C ARG A 547 14.71 23.50 -1.81
N ALA A 548 14.26 23.09 -2.99
CA ALA A 548 13.14 22.14 -3.11
C ALA A 548 13.55 20.73 -2.65
N ARG A 549 12.60 19.98 -2.11
CA ARG A 549 12.80 18.61 -1.60
C ARG A 549 12.21 17.61 -2.59
N PHE A 550 13.00 16.61 -2.94
CA PHE A 550 12.76 15.57 -3.94
C PHE A 550 13.11 14.18 -3.36
N TYR A 551 13.04 14.01 -2.04
CA TYR A 551 13.49 12.78 -1.38
C TYR A 551 12.76 11.56 -1.95
N ASN A 552 13.49 10.54 -2.40
CA ASN A 552 12.93 9.30 -2.93
C ASN A 552 11.94 9.48 -4.12
N SER A 553 12.01 10.62 -4.83
CA SER A 553 11.15 10.93 -5.99
C SER A 553 11.67 10.32 -7.30
N SER A 554 10.81 10.26 -8.33
CA SER A 554 11.09 9.60 -9.62
C SER A 554 11.09 10.61 -10.78
N LEU A 555 12.25 10.89 -11.36
CA LEU A 555 12.48 11.85 -12.46
C LEU A 555 13.11 11.16 -13.69
N ILE A 556 12.73 9.90 -13.97
CA ILE A 556 13.33 9.08 -15.04
C ILE A 556 13.08 9.76 -16.40
N GLY A 557 14.16 10.08 -17.12
CA GLY A 557 14.13 10.78 -18.40
C GLY A 557 13.62 12.22 -18.33
N ALA A 558 13.54 12.84 -17.15
CA ALA A 558 13.15 14.25 -17.00
C ALA A 558 14.21 15.20 -17.59
N ASN A 559 13.81 16.42 -17.93
CA ASN A 559 14.68 17.41 -18.56
C ASN A 559 14.79 18.69 -17.71
N LEU A 560 15.76 18.71 -16.79
CA LEU A 560 16.13 19.84 -15.92
C LEU A 560 17.28 20.68 -16.53
N SER A 561 17.43 20.72 -17.85
CA SER A 561 18.54 21.46 -18.48
C SER A 561 18.43 22.97 -18.18
N SER A 562 19.56 23.60 -17.87
CA SER A 562 19.64 25.00 -17.41
C SER A 562 18.81 25.34 -16.15
N ALA A 563 18.31 24.36 -15.39
CA ALA A 563 17.57 24.61 -14.15
C ALA A 563 18.47 25.09 -12.99
N GLN A 564 17.89 25.83 -12.05
CA GLN A 564 18.55 26.20 -10.78
C GLN A 564 18.11 25.23 -9.68
N LEU A 565 19.06 24.54 -9.06
CA LEU A 565 18.84 23.46 -8.09
C LEU A 565 19.69 23.69 -6.83
N ILE A 566 19.96 24.96 -6.49
CA ILE A 566 20.89 25.35 -5.42
C ILE A 566 20.33 24.89 -4.07
N ASN A 567 21.13 24.18 -3.29
CA ASN A 567 20.73 23.58 -2.00
C ASN A 567 19.47 22.68 -2.06
N ALA A 568 19.09 22.15 -3.24
CA ALA A 568 17.97 21.22 -3.39
C ALA A 568 18.32 19.81 -2.89
N ASP A 569 17.31 19.01 -2.52
CA ASP A 569 17.47 17.71 -1.85
C ASP A 569 16.88 16.54 -2.65
N PHE A 570 17.72 15.88 -3.44
CA PHE A 570 17.46 14.70 -4.26
C PHE A 570 17.96 13.40 -3.63
N ARG A 571 18.12 13.35 -2.29
CA ARG A 571 18.55 12.10 -1.62
C ARG A 571 17.62 10.94 -1.97
N ARG A 572 18.20 9.82 -2.40
CA ARG A 572 17.49 8.62 -2.90
C ARG A 572 16.60 8.82 -4.14
N ALA A 573 16.63 9.97 -4.81
CA ALA A 573 15.84 10.20 -6.02
C ALA A 573 16.36 9.39 -7.23
N ILE A 574 15.50 9.15 -8.22
CA ILE A 574 15.79 8.36 -9.42
C ILE A 574 15.73 9.28 -10.65
N LEU A 575 16.88 9.76 -11.14
CA LEU A 575 17.04 10.65 -12.30
C LEU A 575 17.68 9.92 -13.50
N GLU A 576 17.36 8.63 -13.67
CA GLU A 576 17.95 7.79 -14.71
C GLU A 576 17.65 8.33 -16.11
N ASN A 577 18.68 8.42 -16.95
CA ASN A 577 18.64 9.02 -18.29
C ASN A 577 18.13 10.48 -18.33
N ALA A 578 18.06 11.19 -17.20
CA ALA A 578 17.64 12.59 -17.15
C ALA A 578 18.67 13.53 -17.80
N SER A 579 18.20 14.70 -18.26
CA SER A 579 19.04 15.78 -18.77
C SER A 579 19.12 16.90 -17.75
N LEU A 580 20.33 17.17 -17.22
CA LEU A 580 20.62 18.31 -16.35
C LEU A 580 21.63 19.25 -17.01
N THR A 581 21.78 19.18 -18.34
CA THR A 581 22.81 19.90 -19.10
C THR A 581 22.77 21.40 -18.82
N GLY A 582 23.90 21.98 -18.39
CA GLY A 582 24.00 23.40 -18.03
C GLY A 582 23.29 23.83 -16.73
N ALA A 583 22.75 22.91 -15.94
CA ALA A 583 22.08 23.24 -14.68
C ALA A 583 23.06 23.64 -13.55
N ASN A 584 22.54 24.32 -12.52
CA ASN A 584 23.29 24.72 -11.34
C ASN A 584 22.85 23.92 -10.10
N LEU A 585 23.62 22.91 -9.74
CA LEU A 585 23.48 22.00 -8.60
C LEU A 585 24.32 22.43 -7.39
N GLY A 586 24.64 23.72 -7.26
CA GLY A 586 25.48 24.24 -6.16
C GLY A 586 24.96 23.84 -4.78
N GLU A 587 25.78 23.15 -3.99
CA GLU A 587 25.44 22.64 -2.65
C GLU A 587 24.20 21.71 -2.60
N ALA A 588 23.77 21.17 -3.75
CA ALA A 588 22.67 20.22 -3.83
C ALA A 588 23.04 18.83 -3.27
N LYS A 589 22.05 18.12 -2.72
CA LYS A 589 22.21 16.81 -2.07
C LYS A 589 21.62 15.72 -2.95
N PHE A 590 22.47 14.80 -3.39
CA PHE A 590 22.17 13.66 -4.26
C PHE A 590 22.66 12.33 -3.63
N SER A 591 22.95 12.29 -2.33
CA SER A 591 23.42 11.08 -1.68
C SER A 591 22.42 9.92 -1.83
N LEU A 592 22.94 8.72 -2.13
CA LEU A 592 22.16 7.51 -2.43
C LEU A 592 21.17 7.61 -3.61
N SER A 593 21.25 8.64 -4.47
CA SER A 593 20.41 8.76 -5.67
C SER A 593 20.92 7.93 -6.85
N SER A 594 20.08 7.70 -7.86
CA SER A 594 20.47 7.14 -9.16
C SER A 594 20.42 8.23 -10.23
N LEU A 595 21.53 8.47 -10.92
CA LEU A 595 21.64 9.25 -12.16
C LEU A 595 22.28 8.41 -13.28
N HIS A 596 22.01 7.10 -13.28
CA HIS A 596 22.52 6.18 -14.29
C HIS A 596 22.14 6.67 -15.71
N GLY A 597 23.14 6.76 -16.60
CA GLY A 597 22.97 7.27 -17.97
C GLY A 597 22.62 8.76 -18.12
N ALA A 598 22.59 9.55 -17.04
CA ALA A 598 22.16 10.95 -17.09
C ALA A 598 23.16 11.89 -17.81
N ARG A 599 22.64 13.00 -18.37
CA ARG A 599 23.39 14.00 -19.15
C ARG A 599 23.57 15.30 -18.37
N LEU A 600 24.72 15.45 -17.72
CA LEU A 600 25.14 16.56 -16.86
C LEU A 600 26.30 17.39 -17.45
N GLY A 601 26.40 17.44 -18.79
CA GLY A 601 27.42 18.27 -19.47
C GLY A 601 27.29 19.76 -19.09
N LYS A 602 28.43 20.44 -18.91
CA LYS A 602 28.53 21.87 -18.51
C LYS A 602 27.80 22.25 -17.21
N VAL A 603 27.48 21.29 -16.34
CA VAL A 603 26.83 21.54 -15.03
C VAL A 603 27.76 22.26 -14.07
N SER A 604 27.22 23.17 -13.25
CA SER A 604 27.89 23.67 -12.04
C SER A 604 27.37 22.88 -10.84
N ALA A 605 28.22 22.04 -10.23
CA ALA A 605 27.91 21.17 -9.09
C ALA A 605 28.88 21.39 -7.92
N VAL A 606 29.33 22.63 -7.74
CA VAL A 606 30.28 23.04 -6.69
C VAL A 606 29.71 22.71 -5.31
N ARG A 607 30.52 22.05 -4.45
CA ARG A 607 30.15 21.59 -3.09
C ARG A 607 28.92 20.66 -2.98
N SER A 608 28.46 20.09 -4.09
CA SER A 608 27.35 19.11 -4.07
C SER A 608 27.73 17.81 -3.37
N ASP A 609 26.73 17.07 -2.88
CA ASP A 609 26.92 15.76 -2.24
C ASP A 609 26.33 14.62 -3.08
N PHE A 610 27.18 13.85 -3.74
CA PHE A 610 26.86 12.64 -4.51
C PHE A 610 27.34 11.36 -3.80
N SER A 611 27.53 11.38 -2.47
CA SER A 611 28.06 10.21 -1.76
C SER A 611 27.16 8.98 -1.88
N SER A 612 27.78 7.85 -2.20
CA SER A 612 27.12 6.57 -2.48
C SER A 612 26.03 6.62 -3.58
N ALA A 613 26.02 7.63 -4.44
CA ALA A 613 25.12 7.71 -5.59
C ALA A 613 25.54 6.77 -6.73
N ASP A 614 24.60 6.36 -7.57
CA ASP A 614 24.91 5.72 -8.85
C ASP A 614 25.01 6.78 -9.96
N LEU A 615 26.21 6.94 -10.49
CA LEU A 615 26.58 7.85 -11.57
C LEU A 615 27.09 7.09 -12.80
N SER A 616 26.87 5.78 -12.87
CA SER A 616 27.41 4.94 -13.93
C SER A 616 26.84 5.30 -15.30
N GLN A 617 27.69 5.27 -16.33
CA GLN A 617 27.40 5.71 -17.71
C GLN A 617 26.89 7.17 -17.84
N SER A 618 26.89 7.98 -16.77
CA SER A 618 26.54 9.40 -16.86
C SER A 618 27.62 10.22 -17.58
N SER A 619 27.21 11.32 -18.21
CA SER A 619 28.12 12.21 -18.96
C SER A 619 28.13 13.61 -18.37
N TRP A 620 29.32 14.06 -17.98
CA TRP A 620 29.60 15.30 -17.24
C TRP A 620 30.50 16.26 -18.02
N GLN A 621 30.65 16.07 -19.33
CA GLN A 621 31.63 16.79 -20.16
C GLN A 621 31.65 18.30 -19.90
N GLY A 622 32.81 18.84 -19.49
CA GLY A 622 32.99 20.27 -19.16
C GLY A 622 32.30 20.76 -17.88
N ALA A 623 31.79 19.89 -17.01
CA ALA A 623 31.16 20.26 -15.73
C ALA A 623 32.19 20.67 -14.64
N ASN A 624 31.69 21.41 -13.65
CA ASN A 624 32.44 21.84 -12.47
C ASN A 624 31.92 21.16 -11.20
N LEU A 625 32.63 20.14 -10.74
CA LEU A 625 32.43 19.37 -9.51
C LEU A 625 33.41 19.78 -8.39
N SER A 626 33.91 21.03 -8.42
CA SER A 626 34.88 21.49 -7.42
C SER A 626 34.34 21.37 -5.99
N ARG A 627 35.10 20.71 -5.12
CA ARG A 627 34.75 20.36 -3.74
C ARG A 627 33.49 19.49 -3.59
N ALA A 628 33.03 18.81 -4.64
CA ALA A 628 31.92 17.87 -4.55
C ALA A 628 32.31 16.60 -3.77
N ASN A 629 31.35 16.00 -3.06
CA ASN A 629 31.51 14.74 -2.36
C ASN A 629 31.03 13.57 -3.23
N LEU A 630 31.96 12.80 -3.80
CA LEU A 630 31.70 11.64 -4.67
C LEU A 630 32.12 10.32 -3.99
N SER A 631 32.24 10.32 -2.65
CA SER A 631 32.77 9.17 -1.91
C SER A 631 31.85 7.96 -1.97
N ASN A 632 32.44 6.78 -2.18
CA ASN A 632 31.77 5.50 -2.42
C ASN A 632 30.84 5.45 -3.66
N ALA A 633 30.79 6.50 -4.50
CA ALA A 633 29.89 6.56 -5.66
C ALA A 633 30.23 5.52 -6.74
N ASN A 634 29.22 5.03 -7.45
CA ASN A 634 29.40 4.19 -8.63
C ASN A 634 29.65 5.06 -9.86
N LEU A 635 30.89 5.11 -10.35
CA LEU A 635 31.33 5.95 -11.48
C LEU A 635 31.74 5.11 -12.70
N LYS A 636 31.23 3.88 -12.79
CA LYS A 636 31.58 2.93 -13.85
C LYS A 636 31.21 3.50 -15.23
N ASN A 637 32.17 3.52 -16.15
CA ASN A 637 32.05 4.06 -17.50
C ASN A 637 31.62 5.55 -17.57
N VAL A 638 31.82 6.36 -16.51
CA VAL A 638 31.47 7.79 -16.50
C VAL A 638 32.29 8.59 -17.53
N ASP A 639 31.70 9.62 -18.14
CA ASP A 639 32.40 10.57 -19.02
C ASP A 639 32.67 11.89 -18.27
N PHE A 640 33.87 12.01 -17.71
CA PHE A 640 34.40 13.19 -17.00
C PHE A 640 35.36 14.02 -17.86
N ASN A 641 35.29 13.93 -19.19
CA ASN A 641 36.22 14.67 -20.07
C ASN A 641 36.10 16.19 -19.85
N SER A 642 37.26 16.85 -19.71
CA SER A 642 37.44 18.28 -19.42
C SER A 642 36.71 18.80 -18.17
N THR A 643 36.49 17.95 -17.16
CA THR A 643 35.82 18.36 -15.90
C THR A 643 36.75 18.99 -14.88
N GLN A 644 36.20 19.88 -14.05
CA GLN A 644 36.88 20.43 -12.88
C GLN A 644 36.46 19.65 -11.63
N LEU A 645 37.34 18.82 -11.09
CA LEU A 645 37.15 18.01 -9.87
C LEU A 645 38.00 18.56 -8.71
N VAL A 646 38.26 19.87 -8.71
CA VAL A 646 39.23 20.52 -7.82
C VAL A 646 38.79 20.41 -6.36
N GLY A 647 39.55 19.67 -5.55
CA GLY A 647 39.23 19.38 -4.15
C GLY A 647 38.07 18.39 -3.95
N ALA A 648 37.65 17.65 -4.97
CA ALA A 648 36.57 16.68 -4.87
C ALA A 648 36.96 15.44 -4.02
N ASN A 649 36.03 14.92 -3.23
CA ASN A 649 36.24 13.72 -2.42
C ASN A 649 35.81 12.47 -3.21
N LEU A 650 36.75 11.73 -3.80
CA LEU A 650 36.54 10.53 -4.62
C LEU A 650 36.89 9.23 -3.86
N ARG A 651 37.00 9.27 -2.53
CA ARG A 651 37.41 8.12 -1.71
C ARG A 651 36.48 6.92 -1.93
N ASN A 652 37.06 5.74 -2.10
CA ASN A 652 36.36 4.48 -2.40
C ASN A 652 35.48 4.48 -3.67
N ALA A 653 35.61 5.48 -4.56
CA ALA A 653 34.72 5.60 -5.72
C ALA A 653 35.09 4.61 -6.86
N LYS A 654 34.07 4.12 -7.58
CA LYS A 654 34.23 3.04 -8.57
C LYS A 654 34.42 3.61 -9.98
N LEU A 655 35.61 4.11 -10.29
CA LEU A 655 35.98 4.76 -11.56
C LEU A 655 36.38 3.78 -12.70
N TYR A 656 35.90 2.53 -12.67
CA TYR A 656 36.23 1.52 -13.68
C TYR A 656 35.83 1.99 -15.09
N ASN A 657 36.80 1.98 -16.03
CA ASN A 657 36.66 2.53 -17.39
C ASN A 657 36.14 4.00 -17.46
N ALA A 658 36.36 4.81 -16.43
CA ALA A 658 36.05 6.24 -16.47
C ALA A 658 36.88 7.00 -17.52
N LYS A 659 36.27 7.91 -18.27
CA LYS A 659 36.99 8.82 -19.18
C LYS A 659 37.32 10.11 -18.44
N LEU A 660 38.58 10.37 -18.15
CA LEU A 660 39.04 11.53 -17.38
C LEU A 660 39.91 12.49 -18.23
N ARG A 661 39.81 12.44 -19.57
CA ARG A 661 40.72 13.21 -20.44
C ARG A 661 40.64 14.70 -20.13
N TYR A 662 41.78 15.34 -19.91
CA TYR A 662 41.89 16.76 -19.55
C TYR A 662 41.12 17.17 -18.28
N ALA A 663 40.78 16.21 -17.39
CA ALA A 663 40.13 16.51 -16.12
C ALA A 663 41.13 17.07 -15.09
N ASN A 664 40.66 18.00 -14.26
CA ASN A 664 41.46 18.62 -13.20
C ASN A 664 41.14 18.01 -11.83
N LEU A 665 42.01 17.10 -11.37
CA LEU A 665 41.95 16.41 -10.08
C LEU A 665 42.79 17.11 -8.99
N SER A 666 43.21 18.37 -9.19
CA SER A 666 43.98 19.12 -8.19
C SER A 666 43.30 19.12 -6.82
N ALA A 667 44.05 18.84 -5.75
CA ALA A 667 43.53 18.69 -4.38
C ALA A 667 42.47 17.57 -4.15
N ALA A 668 42.12 16.76 -5.16
CA ALA A 668 41.11 15.71 -5.01
C ALA A 668 41.59 14.55 -4.12
N ASP A 669 40.69 13.89 -3.41
CA ASP A 669 40.99 12.77 -2.50
C ASP A 669 40.57 11.43 -3.12
N LEU A 670 41.53 10.70 -3.69
CA LEU A 670 41.30 9.48 -4.50
C LEU A 670 41.48 8.18 -3.70
N ARG A 671 41.78 8.25 -2.40
CA ARG A 671 42.18 7.09 -1.59
C ARG A 671 41.12 5.98 -1.60
N GLY A 672 41.52 4.78 -2.02
CA GLY A 672 40.64 3.61 -2.17
C GLY A 672 39.78 3.59 -3.44
N ALA A 673 39.89 4.57 -4.34
CA ALA A 673 39.18 4.56 -5.61
C ALA A 673 39.73 3.47 -6.56
N ASN A 674 38.83 2.80 -7.29
CA ASN A 674 39.21 1.82 -8.31
C ASN A 674 39.30 2.52 -9.67
N LEU A 675 40.53 2.70 -10.17
CA LEU A 675 40.82 3.39 -11.44
C LEU A 675 40.98 2.44 -12.65
N ALA A 676 40.72 1.14 -12.49
CA ALA A 676 41.08 0.15 -13.51
C ALA A 676 40.40 0.43 -14.87
N GLY A 677 41.21 0.54 -15.92
CA GLY A 677 40.78 0.84 -17.28
C GLY A 677 40.42 2.30 -17.56
N ALA A 678 40.55 3.22 -16.59
CA ALA A 678 40.25 4.64 -16.79
C ALA A 678 41.25 5.33 -17.75
N ASP A 679 40.82 6.36 -18.47
CA ASP A 679 41.63 7.11 -19.44
C ASP A 679 42.07 8.46 -18.86
N PHE A 680 43.36 8.60 -18.55
CA PHE A 680 43.95 9.74 -17.84
C PHE A 680 44.65 10.76 -18.75
N LYS A 681 44.47 10.69 -20.09
CA LYS A 681 45.17 11.57 -21.05
C LYS A 681 45.03 13.07 -20.67
N GLY A 682 46.12 13.71 -20.26
CA GLY A 682 46.15 15.13 -19.91
C GLY A 682 45.45 15.51 -18.58
N VAL A 683 45.15 14.54 -17.71
CA VAL A 683 44.72 14.80 -16.32
C VAL A 683 45.75 15.63 -15.56
N THR A 684 45.29 16.58 -14.75
CA THR A 684 46.15 17.38 -13.86
C THR A 684 45.89 17.06 -12.38
N PHE A 685 46.95 16.77 -11.62
CA PHE A 685 46.88 16.36 -10.20
C PHE A 685 47.20 17.47 -9.19
N ALA A 686 47.70 18.62 -9.64
CA ALA A 686 48.06 19.75 -8.80
C ALA A 686 47.81 21.07 -9.52
N MET A 687 47.38 22.10 -8.77
CA MET A 687 47.22 23.43 -9.35
C MET A 687 48.61 24.00 -9.67
N ALA A 688 48.95 24.03 -10.96
CA ALA A 688 50.05 24.85 -11.46
C ALA A 688 49.73 26.31 -11.15
N LYS A 689 50.36 26.87 -10.10
CA LYS A 689 50.31 28.30 -9.84
C LYS A 689 51.01 28.99 -11.01
N GLN A 690 50.32 29.88 -11.71
CA GLN A 690 50.99 30.80 -12.63
C GLN A 690 51.87 31.74 -11.78
N THR A 691 53.12 31.36 -11.59
CA THR A 691 54.16 32.29 -11.16
C THR A 691 54.26 33.36 -12.25
N LYS A 692 54.25 34.65 -11.88
CA LYS A 692 54.61 35.71 -12.83
C LYS A 692 56.02 35.40 -13.37
N ALA A 693 56.26 35.63 -14.65
CA ALA A 693 57.41 35.11 -15.41
C ALA A 693 58.81 35.51 -14.91
N ASN A 694 58.91 36.32 -13.84
CA ASN A 694 60.14 36.91 -13.33
C ASN A 694 60.61 36.28 -11.99
N GLN A 695 60.02 35.17 -11.54
CA GLN A 695 60.54 34.41 -10.38
C GLN A 695 61.16 33.07 -10.82
N PHE A 696 62.49 33.03 -10.80
CA PHE A 696 63.31 31.84 -11.10
C PHE A 696 63.16 30.67 -10.10
N ILE A 697 62.38 30.83 -9.02
CA ILE A 697 62.16 29.82 -7.99
C ILE A 697 60.81 29.15 -8.20
N THR A 698 60.82 27.95 -8.77
CA THR A 698 59.67 27.04 -8.87
C THR A 698 59.35 26.40 -7.51
N LEU A 699 58.78 27.19 -6.60
CA LEU A 699 58.27 26.69 -5.32
C LEU A 699 57.29 25.52 -5.54
N PRO A 700 57.47 24.36 -4.86
CA PRO A 700 56.55 23.24 -5.00
C PRO A 700 55.14 23.65 -4.54
N PRO A 701 54.07 23.16 -5.19
CA PRO A 701 52.72 23.54 -4.85
C PRO A 701 52.38 23.16 -3.39
N PRO A 702 51.69 24.04 -2.63
CA PRO A 702 51.42 23.79 -1.23
C PRO A 702 50.55 22.54 -1.04
N LYS A 703 50.70 21.85 0.10
CA LYS A 703 50.05 20.55 0.37
C LYS A 703 48.51 20.57 0.28
N SER A 704 47.88 21.76 0.33
CA SER A 704 46.45 21.98 0.07
C SER A 704 46.02 21.75 -1.39
N ASN A 705 46.96 21.82 -2.34
CA ASN A 705 46.68 21.85 -3.78
C ASN A 705 47.00 20.52 -4.49
N LEU A 706 47.57 19.55 -3.77
CA LEU A 706 47.99 18.24 -4.26
C LEU A 706 46.86 17.20 -4.16
N ALA A 707 46.62 16.43 -5.22
CA ALA A 707 45.76 15.25 -5.16
C ALA A 707 46.30 14.21 -4.16
N ARG A 708 45.41 13.64 -3.32
CA ARG A 708 45.74 12.63 -2.32
C ARG A 708 45.59 11.23 -2.92
N ILE A 709 46.71 10.66 -3.35
CA ILE A 709 46.76 9.40 -4.12
C ILE A 709 47.52 8.26 -3.42
N LYS A 710 47.97 8.46 -2.17
CA LYS A 710 48.72 7.44 -1.42
C LYS A 710 47.91 6.13 -1.30
N GLY A 711 48.48 5.03 -1.79
CA GLY A 711 47.88 3.70 -1.79
C GLY A 711 46.76 3.48 -2.82
N VAL A 712 46.63 4.34 -3.83
CA VAL A 712 45.71 4.14 -4.96
C VAL A 712 46.40 3.33 -6.06
N ASP A 713 45.71 2.34 -6.63
CA ASP A 713 46.21 1.55 -7.76
C ASP A 713 46.00 2.28 -9.10
N PHE A 714 47.11 2.48 -9.83
CA PHE A 714 47.14 3.02 -11.18
C PHE A 714 47.61 1.98 -12.22
N ALA A 715 47.94 0.74 -11.84
CA ALA A 715 48.58 -0.25 -12.72
C ALA A 715 47.79 -0.57 -14.01
N ASN A 716 46.46 -0.40 -13.97
CA ASN A 716 45.55 -0.64 -15.09
C ASN A 716 45.00 0.66 -15.72
N VAL A 717 45.63 1.81 -15.47
CA VAL A 717 45.21 3.12 -16.01
C VAL A 717 45.80 3.35 -17.41
N LYS A 718 45.01 3.93 -18.30
CA LYS A 718 45.35 4.17 -19.71
C LYS A 718 45.81 5.61 -19.93
N ASN A 719 46.72 5.78 -20.89
CA ASN A 719 47.21 7.08 -21.39
C ASN A 719 47.84 7.98 -20.31
N LEU A 720 48.60 7.39 -19.38
CA LEU A 720 49.47 8.15 -18.47
C LEU A 720 50.69 8.73 -19.22
N ASP A 721 50.99 10.01 -19.02
CA ASP A 721 52.25 10.62 -19.45
C ASP A 721 53.35 10.52 -18.38
N GLU A 722 54.58 10.91 -18.72
CA GLU A 722 55.72 10.82 -17.79
C GLU A 722 55.61 11.75 -16.58
N GLN A 723 55.01 12.94 -16.71
CA GLN A 723 54.89 13.88 -15.60
C GLN A 723 53.85 13.36 -14.60
N GLN A 724 52.74 12.82 -15.11
CA GLN A 724 51.74 12.10 -14.33
C GLN A 724 52.34 10.88 -13.63
N LEU A 725 53.13 10.06 -14.33
CA LEU A 725 53.78 8.89 -13.73
C LEU A 725 54.76 9.29 -12.61
N ARG A 726 55.63 10.27 -12.85
CA ARG A 726 56.55 10.80 -11.82
C ARG A 726 55.77 11.30 -10.60
N TYR A 727 54.68 12.06 -10.81
CA TYR A 727 53.79 12.49 -9.73
C TYR A 727 53.19 11.31 -8.95
N ILE A 728 52.69 10.28 -9.64
CA ILE A 728 52.11 9.08 -9.03
C ILE A 728 53.11 8.40 -8.10
N CYS A 729 54.35 8.19 -8.56
CA CYS A 729 55.39 7.58 -7.74
C CYS A 729 55.78 8.48 -6.54
N THR A 730 56.04 9.78 -6.77
CA THR A 730 56.45 10.73 -5.71
C THR A 730 55.43 10.85 -4.57
N TYR A 731 54.13 10.76 -4.87
CA TYR A 731 53.07 10.88 -3.87
C TYR A 731 52.46 9.54 -3.42
N GLY A 732 53.15 8.43 -3.71
CA GLY A 732 52.88 7.10 -3.15
C GLY A 732 51.65 6.39 -3.72
N GLY A 733 51.28 6.67 -4.96
CA GLY A 733 50.38 5.83 -5.75
C GLY A 733 51.12 4.57 -6.24
N LEU A 734 50.37 3.49 -6.48
CA LEU A 734 50.92 2.20 -6.89
C LEU A 734 50.88 2.08 -8.42
N HIS A 735 52.04 1.86 -9.05
CA HIS A 735 52.14 1.62 -10.49
C HIS A 735 53.40 0.79 -10.81
N PRO A 736 53.39 -0.19 -11.74
CA PRO A 736 54.53 -1.08 -12.00
C PRO A 736 55.82 -0.41 -12.51
N ARG A 737 55.76 0.87 -12.89
CA ARG A 737 56.91 1.70 -13.27
C ARG A 737 57.41 2.64 -12.16
N CYS A 738 56.88 2.51 -10.94
CA CYS A 738 57.41 3.17 -9.74
C CYS A 738 58.39 2.22 -9.05
N LEU A 739 59.64 2.28 -9.50
CA LEU A 739 60.80 1.63 -8.88
C LEU A 739 61.51 2.66 -7.97
#